data_AF-A0A537RBE1-F1
#
_entry.id   AF-A0A537RBE1-F1
#
_cell.length_a   1.000
_cell.length_b   1.000
_cell.length_c   1.000
_cell.angle_alpha   90.00
_cell.angle_beta   90.00
_cell.angle_gamma   90.00
#
_symmetry.space_group_name_H-M   'P 1'
#
loop_
_entity.id
_entity.type
_entity.pdbx_description
1 polymer ?
#
loop_
_entity_poly.entity_id
_entity_poly.type
_entity_poly.pdbx_seq_one_letter_code
_entity_poly.pdbx_strand_id
1 'polypeptide(L)'
;MRPQQLTPLFATAKSLAGIGPRMEILLKKALRLPPGVGEPRVIDLLWHTPAGVIDRRATPTVAEAVPGTIATLEVRVLKHKPSPRGNTRAPYKVTCEDDSGRIDLVFFHAERKFIERQLPTGSLRTISGRIESYNDKKQMTHPDYIVAPEARADLPLLEPVYPLTAGLSGKVLLKAGRQALERVPDLPEWQDAAWLAQRGWPDAKTALLRLHRPEEAQDVSPASPPWQRLAYDELLAGQLALALVRQSLKSQPGRRVSGDGSVRARIADALTFALTNSQRQALKEIAEDMGAPHRMLRLLQGDVGSGKTVVALMAMAVAVEAGAQAALMAPTEVLARQHADTIAPLAQAAGLRLALLTGREKGRARAELIERLAAGEIDILVGTHALFQADVHFKDLAFAVIDEQHRFGVHQRLALQSKGGQGRKEGGAGVLVMTATPIPRTLLMTHYGDLDVSKLTEKPAGRKPIVTKSIPIEAIERLIERLRVQLSEGAQVYWVCPLIESSEKSELAAAEERHAHLSQIFGVNAVGLLHGAMPDKAKDATMAAFAAGVLKVLVATTVIEVGVDVPNANIMVIEHAERFGLAQLHQLRGRVGRGTRESFCMLLHKAPLGDAARQRLEMMETTEDGFKIAEKDLELRGGGEVLGARQSGMPEFRVAAVPNFEELLAAARDDARLVLSQDPHLTSARGEALRLLLYLFECDEAVRLFRAA
;
A
#
# COMPACT_ATOMS: atom_id res chain seq x y z
N MET A 1 29.29 -2.22 4.46
CA MET A 1 29.17 -3.06 5.67
C MET A 1 28.31 -2.33 6.70
N ARG A 2 27.52 -3.01 7.54
CA ARG A 2 26.68 -2.34 8.56
C ARG A 2 27.60 -1.72 9.64
N PRO A 3 27.30 -0.53 10.18
CA PRO A 3 28.04 0.07 11.28
C PRO A 3 28.15 -0.90 12.46
N GLN A 4 29.36 -1.10 12.97
CA GLN A 4 29.64 -2.09 14.00
C GLN A 4 28.80 -1.86 15.27
N GLN A 5 28.55 -0.59 15.60
CA GLN A 5 27.76 -0.16 16.75
C GLN A 5 26.31 -0.68 16.73
N LEU A 6 25.70 -0.88 15.55
CA LEU A 6 24.32 -1.38 15.44
C LEU A 6 24.22 -2.91 15.44
N THR A 7 25.34 -3.63 15.32
CA THR A 7 25.38 -5.11 15.26
C THR A 7 24.58 -5.80 16.36
N PRO A 8 24.62 -5.35 17.64
CA PRO A 8 23.84 -5.99 18.72
C PRO A 8 22.33 -5.99 18.49
N LEU A 9 21.80 -4.98 17.77
CA LEU A 9 20.37 -4.85 17.47
C LEU A 9 19.90 -5.83 16.40
N PHE A 10 20.79 -6.29 15.52
CA PHE A 10 20.45 -7.22 14.46
C PHE A 10 20.75 -8.68 14.80
N ALA A 11 21.21 -8.96 16.01
CA ALA A 11 21.33 -10.32 16.52
C ALA A 11 19.95 -10.98 16.62
N THR A 12 19.91 -12.30 16.42
CA THR A 12 18.70 -13.12 16.62
C THR A 12 18.15 -12.94 18.04
N ALA A 13 16.81 -12.89 18.18
CA ALA A 13 16.15 -12.83 19.47
C ALA A 13 16.46 -14.05 20.35
N LYS A 14 16.88 -15.19 19.77
CA LYS A 14 17.39 -16.37 20.51
C LYS A 14 18.55 -16.04 21.46
N SER A 15 19.30 -14.98 21.18
CA SER A 15 20.39 -14.53 22.03
C SER A 15 19.91 -13.87 23.34
N LEU A 16 18.61 -13.62 23.51
CA LEU A 16 18.03 -13.08 24.73
C LEU A 16 17.63 -14.21 25.70
N ALA A 17 17.88 -14.01 26.98
CA ALA A 17 17.58 -15.00 28.01
C ALA A 17 16.07 -15.25 28.12
N GLY A 18 15.67 -16.52 27.98
CA GLY A 18 14.27 -16.96 28.04
C GLY A 18 13.60 -17.12 26.67
N ILE A 19 14.30 -16.85 25.56
CA ILE A 19 13.77 -17.04 24.20
C ILE A 19 14.31 -18.34 23.60
N GLY A 20 13.59 -19.44 23.84
CA GLY A 20 13.84 -20.73 23.19
C GLY A 20 13.14 -20.88 21.83
N PRO A 21 13.32 -22.03 21.12
CA PRO A 21 12.76 -22.26 19.79
C PRO A 21 11.23 -22.09 19.71
N ARG A 22 10.51 -22.51 20.77
CA ARG A 22 9.06 -22.32 20.85
C ARG A 22 8.68 -20.84 20.95
N MET A 23 9.41 -20.05 21.73
CA MET A 23 9.13 -18.62 21.90
C MET A 23 9.47 -17.83 20.64
N GLU A 24 10.50 -18.23 19.92
CA GLU A 24 10.85 -17.63 18.62
C GLU A 24 9.69 -17.74 17.62
N ILE A 25 9.06 -18.92 17.49
CA ILE A 25 7.91 -19.11 16.60
C ILE A 25 6.74 -18.19 17.00
N LEU A 26 6.51 -18.01 18.31
CA LEU A 26 5.45 -17.13 18.80
C LEU A 26 5.81 -15.65 18.58
N LEU A 27 7.06 -15.26 18.79
CA LEU A 27 7.53 -13.90 18.50
C LEU A 27 7.42 -13.60 17.01
N LYS A 28 7.76 -14.56 16.14
CA LYS A 28 7.56 -14.42 14.68
C LYS A 28 6.10 -14.16 14.30
N LYS A 29 5.14 -14.67 15.07
CA LYS A 29 3.70 -14.39 14.87
C LYS A 29 3.25 -13.06 15.48
N ALA A 30 3.88 -12.62 16.57
CA ALA A 30 3.51 -11.41 17.29
C ALA A 30 4.16 -10.14 16.73
N LEU A 31 5.41 -10.26 16.25
CA LEU A 31 6.23 -9.17 15.75
C LEU A 31 6.01 -8.96 14.25
N ARG A 32 6.10 -7.70 13.82
CA ARG A 32 6.07 -7.34 12.40
C ARG A 32 7.50 -7.45 11.85
N LEU A 33 7.81 -8.57 11.20
CA LEU A 33 9.12 -8.78 10.59
C LEU A 33 9.18 -8.17 9.18
N PRO A 34 10.32 -7.58 8.78
CA PRO A 34 10.51 -7.12 7.41
C PRO A 34 10.46 -8.27 6.38
N PRO A 35 10.14 -7.97 5.10
CA PRO A 35 10.19 -8.95 4.02
C PRO A 35 11.58 -9.62 3.93
N GLY A 36 11.60 -10.95 3.77
CA GLY A 36 12.85 -11.72 3.69
C GLY A 36 13.54 -12.01 5.03
N VAL A 37 13.03 -11.48 6.14
CA VAL A 37 13.54 -11.80 7.49
C VAL A 37 12.81 -13.03 8.05
N GLY A 38 13.54 -14.15 8.14
CA GLY A 38 13.00 -15.43 8.58
C GLY A 38 12.91 -15.61 10.11
N GLU A 39 13.77 -14.92 10.86
CA GLU A 39 13.92 -15.04 12.30
C GLU A 39 13.78 -13.67 13.00
N PRO A 40 13.05 -13.57 14.13
CA PRO A 40 13.00 -12.37 14.95
C PRO A 40 14.37 -11.93 15.44
N ARG A 41 14.63 -10.62 15.41
CA ARG A 41 15.86 -9.99 15.90
C ARG A 41 15.57 -9.06 17.08
N VAL A 42 16.63 -8.61 17.74
CA VAL A 42 16.53 -7.65 18.85
C VAL A 42 15.83 -6.36 18.42
N ILE A 43 16.14 -5.83 17.23
CA ILE A 43 15.54 -4.61 16.68
C ILE A 43 14.03 -4.75 16.45
N ASP A 44 13.56 -5.94 16.11
CA ASP A 44 12.13 -6.18 15.87
C ASP A 44 11.32 -6.09 17.18
N LEU A 45 11.95 -6.37 18.33
CA LEU A 45 11.36 -6.15 19.66
C LEU A 45 11.30 -4.68 20.05
N LEU A 46 12.28 -3.87 19.61
CA LEU A 46 12.32 -2.42 19.83
C LEU A 46 11.25 -1.68 19.03
N TRP A 47 10.82 -2.25 17.90
CA TRP A 47 9.74 -1.68 17.09
C TRP A 47 8.37 -2.31 17.39
N HIS A 48 8.31 -3.24 18.34
CA HIS A 48 7.06 -3.76 18.87
C HIS A 48 6.56 -2.85 19.98
N THR A 49 5.91 -1.76 19.58
CA THR A 49 5.49 -0.70 20.50
C THR A 49 4.37 -1.16 21.43
N PRO A 50 4.31 -0.66 22.69
CA PRO A 50 3.20 -0.98 23.57
C PRO A 50 1.90 -0.28 23.11
N ALA A 51 0.77 -0.93 23.37
CA ALA A 51 -0.57 -0.44 23.06
C ALA A 51 -1.23 0.32 24.23
N GLY A 52 -0.62 0.28 25.41
CA GLY A 52 -1.09 0.97 26.60
C GLY A 52 -0.18 0.75 27.79
N VAL A 53 -0.56 1.30 28.94
CA VAL A 53 0.17 1.17 30.21
C VAL A 53 -0.82 0.80 31.30
N ILE A 54 -0.44 -0.14 32.15
CA ILE A 54 -1.12 -0.37 33.42
C ILE A 54 -0.42 0.47 34.48
N ASP A 55 -1.15 1.43 35.05
CA ASP A 55 -0.70 2.26 36.16
C ASP A 55 -1.06 1.61 37.51
N ARG A 56 -0.03 1.32 38.31
CA ARG A 56 -0.11 0.68 39.63
C ARG A 56 0.32 1.60 40.76
N ARG A 57 0.53 2.88 40.48
CA ARG A 57 0.93 3.89 41.49
C ARG A 57 -0.17 4.16 42.51
N ALA A 58 -1.44 3.89 42.16
CA ALA A 58 -2.57 4.06 43.06
C ALA A 58 -2.47 3.07 44.24
N THR A 59 -2.27 3.60 45.45
CA THR A 59 -2.19 2.84 46.70
C THR A 59 -3.24 3.32 47.72
N PRO A 60 -4.55 3.21 47.39
CA PRO A 60 -5.61 3.58 48.32
C PRO A 60 -5.69 2.58 49.48
N THR A 61 -6.43 2.93 50.54
CA THR A 61 -6.88 1.93 51.52
C THR A 61 -7.94 1.00 50.90
N VAL A 62 -8.20 -0.16 51.50
CA VAL A 62 -9.25 -1.08 51.06
C VAL A 62 -10.60 -0.38 51.02
N ALA A 63 -10.91 0.51 51.96
CA ALA A 63 -12.16 1.28 51.99
C ALA A 63 -12.27 2.29 50.83
N GLU A 64 -11.17 2.93 50.43
CA GLU A 64 -11.11 3.94 49.36
C GLU A 64 -10.97 3.31 47.95
N ALA A 65 -10.55 2.05 47.87
CA ALA A 65 -10.32 1.37 46.60
C ALA A 65 -11.59 1.34 45.71
N VAL A 66 -11.52 1.95 44.53
CA VAL A 66 -12.67 2.09 43.62
C VAL A 66 -12.84 0.84 42.76
N PRO A 67 -14.01 0.16 42.77
CA PRO A 67 -14.27 -0.97 41.87
C PRO A 67 -14.10 -0.59 40.40
N GLY A 68 -13.53 -1.49 39.61
CA GLY A 68 -13.23 -1.31 38.19
C GLY A 68 -11.82 -0.79 37.90
N THR A 69 -11.12 -0.24 38.90
CA THR A 69 -9.76 0.31 38.79
C THR A 69 -8.68 -0.70 39.20
N ILE A 70 -7.44 -0.44 38.82
CA ILE A 70 -6.26 -1.20 39.27
C ILE A 70 -5.68 -0.48 40.48
N ALA A 71 -5.44 -1.22 41.56
CA ALA A 71 -4.91 -0.68 42.80
C ALA A 71 -3.85 -1.62 43.40
N THR A 72 -2.87 -1.03 44.08
CA THR A 72 -1.84 -1.74 44.82
C THR A 72 -2.09 -1.55 46.31
N LEU A 73 -2.48 -2.62 47.00
CA LEU A 73 -2.89 -2.60 48.40
C LEU A 73 -1.91 -3.37 49.27
N GLU A 74 -1.69 -2.90 50.49
CA GLU A 74 -0.96 -3.65 51.51
C GLU A 74 -1.96 -4.27 52.47
N VAL A 75 -1.99 -5.61 52.52
CA VAL A 75 -3.03 -6.35 53.25
C VAL A 75 -2.43 -7.46 54.09
N ARG A 76 -3.05 -7.71 55.25
CA ARG A 76 -2.77 -8.83 56.13
C ARG A 76 -3.66 -10.01 55.75
N VAL A 77 -3.06 -11.18 55.54
CA VAL A 77 -3.80 -12.41 55.21
C VAL A 77 -4.48 -12.97 56.46
N LEU A 78 -5.81 -13.15 56.44
CA LEU A 78 -6.55 -13.65 57.61
C LEU A 78 -6.89 -15.11 57.54
N LYS A 79 -7.55 -15.53 56.46
CA LYS A 79 -8.03 -16.91 56.35
C LYS A 79 -8.23 -17.34 54.92
N HIS A 80 -7.96 -18.61 54.71
CA HIS A 80 -8.20 -19.32 53.47
C HIS A 80 -9.57 -20.00 53.49
N LYS A 81 -10.33 -19.85 52.41
CA LYS A 81 -11.62 -20.50 52.16
C LYS A 81 -11.47 -21.36 50.89
N PRO A 82 -11.06 -22.63 51.03
CA PRO A 82 -10.92 -23.52 49.88
C PRO A 82 -12.28 -23.85 49.26
N SER A 83 -12.26 -24.29 48.00
CA SER A 83 -13.45 -24.76 47.30
C SER A 83 -14.12 -25.92 48.08
N PRO A 84 -15.46 -25.95 48.18
CA PRO A 84 -16.17 -27.02 48.87
C PRO A 84 -15.85 -28.41 48.30
N ARG A 85 -15.80 -29.43 49.16
CA ARG A 85 -15.60 -30.83 48.75
C ARG A 85 -16.66 -31.23 47.73
N GLY A 86 -16.24 -31.70 46.55
CA GLY A 86 -17.12 -32.13 45.46
C GLY A 86 -17.50 -31.04 44.44
N ASN A 87 -17.20 -29.76 44.69
CA ASN A 87 -17.45 -28.66 43.74
C ASN A 87 -16.14 -27.96 43.36
N THR A 88 -15.36 -28.60 42.49
CA THR A 88 -14.08 -28.08 41.98
C THR A 88 -14.21 -26.86 41.06
N ARG A 89 -15.44 -26.48 40.68
CA ARG A 89 -15.72 -25.25 39.92
C ARG A 89 -15.86 -24.00 40.81
N ALA A 90 -16.05 -24.18 42.13
CA ALA A 90 -16.09 -23.05 43.05
C ALA A 90 -14.68 -22.45 43.23
N PRO A 91 -14.53 -21.12 43.30
CA PRO A 91 -13.23 -20.48 43.45
C PRO A 91 -12.66 -20.65 44.85
N TYR A 92 -11.33 -20.65 44.95
CA TYR A 92 -10.59 -20.54 46.20
C TYR A 92 -10.56 -19.06 46.61
N LYS A 93 -10.96 -18.74 47.85
CA LYS A 93 -10.96 -17.35 48.34
C LYS A 93 -10.00 -17.17 49.51
N VAL A 94 -9.24 -16.08 49.52
CA VAL A 94 -8.38 -15.69 50.64
C VAL A 94 -8.84 -14.33 51.16
N THR A 95 -9.37 -14.30 52.38
CA THR A 95 -9.78 -13.03 53.00
C THR A 95 -8.55 -12.33 53.57
N CYS A 96 -8.35 -11.09 53.17
CA CYS A 96 -7.32 -10.20 53.67
C CYS A 96 -7.96 -8.93 54.24
N GLU A 97 -7.23 -8.23 55.10
CA GLU A 97 -7.67 -6.93 55.65
C GLU A 97 -6.52 -5.93 55.71
N ASP A 98 -6.89 -4.66 55.68
CA ASP A 98 -6.06 -3.54 56.14
C ASP A 98 -6.78 -2.85 57.31
N ASP A 99 -6.26 -1.71 57.76
CA ASP A 99 -6.85 -0.96 58.87
C ASP A 99 -8.23 -0.35 58.54
N SER A 100 -8.62 -0.33 57.27
CA SER A 100 -9.84 0.31 56.77
C SER A 100 -10.97 -0.67 56.42
N GLY A 101 -10.65 -1.93 56.09
CA GLY A 101 -11.65 -2.88 55.63
C GLY A 101 -11.10 -4.23 55.17
N ARG A 102 -11.99 -5.03 54.58
CA ARG A 102 -11.69 -6.41 54.13
C ARG A 102 -11.82 -6.55 52.62
N ILE A 103 -10.93 -7.35 52.04
CA ILE A 103 -10.93 -7.71 50.62
C ILE A 103 -10.74 -9.22 50.46
N ASP A 104 -11.52 -9.83 49.57
CA ASP A 104 -11.36 -11.25 49.21
C ASP A 104 -10.51 -11.39 47.94
N LEU A 105 -9.40 -12.12 48.01
CA LEU A 105 -8.65 -12.55 46.82
C LEU A 105 -9.27 -13.82 46.25
N VAL A 106 -9.61 -13.84 44.96
CA VAL A 106 -10.35 -14.93 44.32
C VAL A 106 -9.50 -15.61 43.26
N PHE A 107 -9.36 -16.93 43.36
CA PHE A 107 -8.60 -17.74 42.40
C PHE A 107 -9.46 -18.87 41.83
N PHE A 108 -9.55 -18.93 40.50
CA PHE A 108 -10.14 -20.05 39.78
C PHE A 108 -9.05 -21.03 39.34
N HIS A 109 -9.30 -22.34 39.47
CA HIS A 109 -8.41 -23.41 39.00
C HIS A 109 -6.95 -23.37 39.49
N ALA A 110 -6.66 -22.64 40.56
CA ALA A 110 -5.31 -22.53 41.12
C ALA A 110 -5.00 -23.65 42.12
N GLU A 111 -3.74 -24.09 42.15
CA GLU A 111 -3.30 -25.13 43.08
C GLU A 111 -3.29 -24.61 44.52
N ARG A 112 -3.99 -25.31 45.43
CA ARG A 112 -4.10 -24.93 46.84
C ARG A 112 -2.75 -24.69 47.53
N LYS A 113 -1.78 -25.59 47.32
CA LYS A 113 -0.44 -25.49 47.93
C LYS A 113 0.32 -24.24 47.45
N PHE A 114 0.12 -23.83 46.20
CA PHE A 114 0.74 -22.63 45.65
C PHE A 114 0.20 -21.37 46.34
N ILE A 115 -1.13 -21.27 46.51
CA ILE A 115 -1.79 -20.15 47.18
C ILE A 115 -1.36 -20.06 48.65
N GLU A 116 -1.39 -21.18 49.40
CA GLU A 116 -1.00 -21.22 50.81
C GLU A 116 0.45 -20.80 51.03
N ARG A 117 1.35 -21.16 50.09
CA ARG A 117 2.75 -20.74 50.12
C ARG A 117 2.92 -19.24 49.82
N GLN A 118 2.16 -18.71 48.87
CA GLN A 118 2.28 -17.29 48.46
C GLN A 118 1.60 -16.34 49.45
N LEU A 119 0.49 -16.79 50.07
CA LEU A 119 -0.32 -16.06 51.04
C LEU A 119 -0.38 -16.81 52.41
N PRO A 120 0.72 -16.92 53.17
CA PRO A 120 0.68 -17.49 54.51
C PRO A 120 -0.25 -16.68 55.44
N THR A 121 -1.08 -17.36 56.23
CA THR A 121 -1.96 -16.71 57.21
C THR A 121 -1.15 -15.88 58.21
N GLY A 122 -1.62 -14.66 58.50
CA GLY A 122 -0.97 -13.70 59.41
C GLY A 122 0.13 -12.86 58.76
N SER A 123 0.55 -13.19 57.54
CA SER A 123 1.59 -12.43 56.83
C SER A 123 1.04 -11.15 56.18
N LEU A 124 1.88 -10.13 56.11
CA LEU A 124 1.62 -8.91 55.36
C LEU A 124 2.06 -9.11 53.91
N ARG A 125 1.26 -8.65 52.95
CA ARG A 125 1.51 -8.81 51.52
C ARG A 125 1.10 -7.54 50.77
N THR A 126 1.91 -7.14 49.80
CA THR A 126 1.52 -6.16 48.80
C THR A 126 0.90 -6.88 47.62
N ILE A 127 -0.36 -6.58 47.35
CA ILE A 127 -1.14 -7.15 46.25
C ILE A 127 -1.43 -6.06 45.22
N SER A 128 -1.39 -6.41 43.95
CA SER A 128 -1.79 -5.48 42.88
C SER A 128 -2.66 -6.20 41.86
N GLY A 129 -3.75 -5.56 41.46
CA GLY A 129 -4.69 -6.09 40.50
C GLY A 129 -5.95 -5.26 40.41
N ARG A 130 -6.90 -5.72 39.59
CA ARG A 130 -8.18 -5.05 39.40
C ARG A 130 -9.10 -5.27 40.59
N ILE A 131 -9.64 -4.19 41.14
CA ILE A 131 -10.64 -4.22 42.21
C ILE A 131 -12.00 -4.48 41.58
N GLU A 132 -12.72 -5.45 42.11
CA GLU A 132 -14.09 -5.78 41.74
C GLU A 132 -14.99 -5.68 42.97
N SER A 133 -16.29 -5.52 42.74
CA SER A 133 -17.30 -5.61 43.80
C SER A 133 -18.25 -6.76 43.48
N TYR A 134 -18.43 -7.67 44.43
CA TYR A 134 -19.37 -8.78 44.32
C TYR A 134 -20.09 -8.97 45.66
N ASN A 135 -21.43 -8.92 45.65
CA ASN A 135 -22.28 -8.96 46.85
C ASN A 135 -21.83 -7.94 47.92
N ASP A 136 -21.62 -6.69 47.50
CA ASP A 136 -21.16 -5.56 48.34
C ASP A 136 -19.82 -5.79 49.06
N LYS A 137 -19.04 -6.78 48.61
CA LYS A 137 -17.68 -7.03 49.10
C LYS A 137 -16.68 -6.74 48.01
N LYS A 138 -15.63 -6.02 48.38
CA LYS A 138 -14.48 -5.82 47.51
C LYS A 138 -13.74 -7.14 47.35
N GLN A 139 -13.41 -7.46 46.11
CA GLN A 139 -12.63 -8.63 45.79
C GLN A 139 -11.60 -8.30 44.71
N MET A 140 -10.54 -9.09 44.63
CA MET A 140 -9.54 -9.02 43.57
C MET A 140 -9.40 -10.41 42.97
N THR A 141 -9.92 -10.57 41.76
CA THR A 141 -9.88 -11.84 41.03
C THR A 141 -8.53 -11.96 40.34
N HIS A 142 -7.78 -13.03 40.64
CA HIS A 142 -6.43 -13.28 40.13
C HIS A 142 -5.50 -12.05 40.20
N PRO A 143 -5.02 -11.66 41.39
CA PRO A 143 -4.04 -10.56 41.51
C PRO A 143 -2.85 -10.74 40.56
N ASP A 144 -2.48 -9.67 39.86
CA ASP A 144 -1.36 -9.65 38.91
C ASP A 144 -0.03 -9.91 39.63
N TYR A 145 0.09 -9.33 40.83
CA TYR A 145 1.26 -9.40 41.69
C TYR A 145 0.85 -9.65 43.14
N ILE A 146 1.58 -10.55 43.80
CA ILE A 146 1.50 -10.80 45.24
C ILE A 146 2.94 -10.94 45.72
N VAL A 147 3.43 -9.92 46.41
CA VAL A 147 4.81 -9.84 46.89
C VAL A 147 4.86 -9.55 48.38
N ALA A 148 5.98 -9.87 49.01
CA ALA A 148 6.24 -9.43 50.36
C ALA A 148 6.46 -7.90 50.38
N PRO A 149 6.13 -7.19 51.49
CA PRO A 149 6.28 -5.73 51.58
C PRO A 149 7.70 -5.25 51.26
N GLU A 150 8.71 -6.05 51.60
CA GLU A 150 10.12 -5.76 51.35
C GLU A 150 10.47 -5.78 49.85
N ALA A 151 9.73 -6.57 49.06
CA ALA A 151 9.87 -6.68 47.60
C ALA A 151 8.92 -5.74 46.84
N ARG A 152 8.29 -4.77 47.52
CA ARG A 152 7.39 -3.79 46.90
C ARG A 152 8.11 -2.92 45.87
N ALA A 153 9.39 -2.61 46.09
CA ALA A 153 10.21 -1.83 45.16
C ALA A 153 10.42 -2.54 43.81
N ASP A 154 10.29 -3.87 43.76
CA ASP A 154 10.43 -4.65 42.53
C ASP A 154 9.16 -4.63 41.65
N LEU A 155 8.06 -4.07 42.15
CA LEU A 155 6.81 -3.97 41.40
C LEU A 155 6.93 -2.90 40.30
N PRO A 156 6.62 -3.24 39.02
CA PRO A 156 6.56 -2.24 37.98
C PRO A 156 5.36 -1.32 38.22
N LEU A 157 5.64 -0.09 38.67
CA LEU A 157 4.62 0.94 38.92
C LEU A 157 3.89 1.35 37.64
N LEU A 158 4.62 1.43 36.52
CA LEU A 158 4.08 1.62 35.18
C LEU A 158 4.52 0.43 34.34
N GLU A 159 3.54 -0.38 33.90
CA GLU A 159 3.82 -1.58 33.12
C GLU A 159 3.28 -1.41 31.70
N PRO A 160 4.14 -1.33 30.68
CA PRO A 160 3.70 -1.26 29.30
C PRO A 160 3.06 -2.58 28.86
N VAL A 161 1.93 -2.47 28.17
CA VAL A 161 1.16 -3.60 27.65
C VAL A 161 1.40 -3.69 26.15
N TYR A 162 1.88 -4.83 25.71
CA TYR A 162 2.18 -5.08 24.30
C TYR A 162 1.09 -5.93 23.64
N PRO A 163 0.88 -5.80 22.32
CA PRO A 163 0.09 -6.77 21.56
C PRO A 163 0.67 -8.19 21.69
N LEU A 164 -0.20 -9.18 21.89
CA LEU A 164 0.17 -10.58 22.12
C LEU A 164 -0.43 -11.52 21.07
N THR A 165 0.15 -12.72 20.95
CA THR A 165 -0.42 -13.84 20.20
C THR A 165 -0.71 -15.01 21.15
N ALA A 166 -1.59 -15.92 20.75
CA ALA A 166 -1.97 -17.06 21.58
C ALA A 166 -0.73 -17.89 21.99
N GLY A 167 -0.55 -18.07 23.30
CA GLY A 167 0.59 -18.78 23.89
C GLY A 167 1.81 -17.92 24.23
N LEU A 168 1.83 -16.63 23.86
CA LEU A 168 2.86 -15.67 24.28
C LEU A 168 2.38 -14.89 25.51
N SER A 169 3.12 -14.99 26.63
CA SER A 169 2.79 -14.24 27.84
C SER A 169 3.38 -12.82 27.81
N GLY A 170 2.65 -11.85 28.37
CA GLY A 170 3.12 -10.47 28.49
C GLY A 170 4.44 -10.35 29.28
N LYS A 171 4.63 -11.16 30.33
CA LYS A 171 5.86 -11.17 31.14
C LYS A 171 7.11 -11.56 30.33
N VAL A 172 6.97 -12.53 29.40
CA VAL A 172 8.07 -12.93 28.51
C VAL A 172 8.43 -11.78 27.57
N LEU A 173 7.43 -11.14 26.97
CA LEU A 173 7.64 -10.03 26.04
C LEU A 173 8.23 -8.80 26.72
N LEU A 174 7.77 -8.47 27.93
CA LEU A 174 8.31 -7.38 28.74
C LEU A 174 9.78 -7.64 29.12
N LYS A 175 10.12 -8.88 29.50
CA LYS A 175 11.51 -9.27 29.77
C LYS A 175 12.37 -9.23 28.50
N ALA A 176 11.84 -9.64 27.35
CA ALA A 176 12.53 -9.58 26.07
C ALA A 176 12.79 -8.11 25.64
N GLY A 177 11.77 -7.25 25.75
CA GLY A 177 11.89 -5.81 25.48
C GLY A 177 12.92 -5.13 26.37
N ARG A 178 12.94 -5.42 27.68
CA ARG A 178 13.95 -4.87 28.60
C ARG A 178 15.38 -5.26 28.19
N GLN A 179 15.62 -6.53 27.84
CA GLN A 179 16.92 -6.99 27.36
C GLN A 179 17.27 -6.41 25.98
N ALA A 180 16.28 -6.11 25.14
CA ALA A 180 16.50 -5.44 23.86
C ALA A 180 16.96 -3.99 24.06
N LEU A 181 16.35 -3.26 24.99
CA LEU A 181 16.77 -1.88 25.33
C LEU A 181 18.20 -1.81 25.84
N GLU A 182 18.65 -2.79 26.62
CA GLU A 182 20.03 -2.88 27.12
C GLU A 182 21.07 -3.02 26.00
N ARG A 183 20.64 -3.43 24.80
CA ARG A 183 21.51 -3.55 23.61
C ARG A 183 21.50 -2.31 22.72
N VAL A 184 20.73 -1.29 23.07
CA VAL A 184 20.69 -0.02 22.32
C VAL A 184 21.99 0.75 22.60
N PRO A 185 22.86 0.95 21.59
CA PRO A 185 24.09 1.70 21.78
C PRO A 185 23.79 3.18 22.04
N ASP A 186 24.80 3.96 22.38
CA ASP A 186 24.66 5.42 22.34
C ASP A 186 24.50 5.85 20.87
N LEU A 187 23.41 6.57 20.61
CA LEU A 187 23.05 7.03 19.27
C LEU A 187 23.41 8.52 19.16
N PRO A 188 24.19 8.93 18.13
CA PRO A 188 24.41 10.34 17.88
C PRO A 188 23.10 11.01 17.45
N GLU A 189 22.96 12.30 17.75
CA GLU A 189 21.77 13.05 17.36
C GLU A 189 21.80 13.41 15.87
N TRP A 190 20.69 13.14 15.18
CA TRP A 190 20.51 13.37 13.74
C TRP A 190 19.48 14.48 13.45
N GLN A 191 18.67 14.86 14.43
CA GLN A 191 17.77 15.99 14.29
C GLN A 191 18.48 17.33 14.49
N ASP A 192 17.89 18.38 13.92
CA ASP A 192 18.31 19.74 14.19
C ASP A 192 18.02 20.13 15.65
N ALA A 193 18.98 20.80 16.29
CA ALA A 193 18.89 21.15 17.71
C ALA A 193 17.75 22.14 18.00
N ALA A 194 17.46 23.08 17.09
CA ALA A 194 16.36 24.02 17.25
C ALA A 194 15.01 23.30 17.12
N TRP A 195 14.90 22.33 16.21
CA TRP A 195 13.70 21.52 16.05
C TRP A 195 13.38 20.68 17.29
N LEU A 196 14.38 20.00 17.86
CA LEU A 196 14.23 19.23 19.10
C LEU A 196 13.76 20.10 20.26
N ALA A 197 14.39 21.26 20.44
CA ALA A 197 14.04 22.21 21.49
C ALA A 197 12.62 22.76 21.32
N GLN A 198 12.23 23.12 20.09
CA GLN A 198 10.89 23.62 19.78
C GLN A 198 9.80 22.59 20.09
N ARG A 199 10.04 21.31 19.79
CA ARG A 199 9.09 20.23 20.01
C ARG A 199 9.10 19.66 21.43
N GLY A 200 10.10 20.00 22.25
CA GLY A 200 10.31 19.41 23.57
C GLY A 200 10.57 17.91 23.50
N TRP A 201 11.21 17.44 22.42
CA TRP A 201 11.48 16.03 22.21
C TRP A 201 12.77 15.59 22.93
N PRO A 202 12.78 14.39 23.54
CA PRO A 202 14.01 13.80 24.06
C PRO A 202 14.92 13.33 22.92
N ASP A 203 16.17 12.98 23.23
CA ASP A 203 17.08 12.29 22.29
C ASP A 203 16.51 10.91 21.87
N ALA A 204 17.01 10.36 20.76
CA ALA A 204 16.48 9.12 20.18
C ALA A 204 16.50 7.92 21.15
N LYS A 205 17.58 7.78 21.93
CA LYS A 205 17.73 6.67 22.88
C LYS A 205 16.76 6.84 24.04
N THR A 206 16.65 8.05 24.59
CA THR A 206 15.69 8.37 25.65
C THR A 206 14.25 8.19 25.19
N ALA A 207 13.92 8.57 23.94
CA ALA A 207 12.60 8.36 23.35
C ALA A 207 12.23 6.87 23.32
N LEU A 208 13.14 6.02 22.84
CA LEU A 208 12.96 4.57 22.78
C LEU A 208 12.87 3.95 24.18
N LEU A 209 13.70 4.42 25.13
CA LEU A 209 13.64 3.98 26.53
C LEU A 209 12.27 4.31 27.14
N ARG A 210 11.80 5.55 27.03
CA ARG A 210 10.51 5.97 27.60
C ARG A 210 9.32 5.24 27.00
N LEU A 211 9.39 4.88 25.72
CA LEU A 211 8.33 4.11 25.09
C LEU A 211 8.17 2.71 25.72
N HIS A 212 9.29 2.04 26.03
CA HIS A 212 9.29 0.68 26.58
C HIS A 212 9.47 0.60 28.11
N ARG A 213 9.82 1.71 28.74
CA ARG A 213 9.92 1.94 30.19
C ARG A 213 9.31 3.31 30.49
N PRO A 214 7.97 3.43 30.42
CA PRO A 214 7.28 4.70 30.62
C PRO A 214 7.55 5.27 32.00
N GLU A 215 7.90 6.55 32.04
CA GLU A 215 7.97 7.34 33.28
C GLU A 215 6.60 7.90 33.63
N GLU A 216 5.78 8.15 32.60
CA GLU A 216 4.38 8.51 32.72
C GLU A 216 3.51 7.62 31.83
N ALA A 217 2.28 7.35 32.25
CA ALA A 217 1.33 6.53 31.47
C ALA A 217 1.09 7.11 30.06
N GLN A 218 1.21 8.43 29.91
CA GLN A 218 1.06 9.14 28.63
C GLN A 218 2.22 8.92 27.66
N ASP A 219 3.39 8.41 28.09
CA ASP A 219 4.56 8.21 27.22
C ASP A 219 4.29 7.21 26.08
N VAL A 220 3.31 6.33 26.26
CA VAL A 220 2.85 5.35 25.26
C VAL A 220 1.70 5.89 24.40
N SER A 221 1.31 7.15 24.61
CA SER A 221 0.32 7.81 23.74
C SER A 221 0.98 8.23 22.42
N PRO A 222 0.33 8.02 21.26
CA PRO A 222 0.80 8.51 19.97
C PRO A 222 1.03 10.03 19.90
N ALA A 223 0.40 10.81 20.79
CA ALA A 223 0.56 12.26 20.86
C ALA A 223 1.74 12.71 21.76
N SER A 224 2.38 11.77 22.47
CA SER A 224 3.42 12.11 23.44
C SER A 224 4.74 12.50 22.77
N PRO A 225 5.57 13.36 23.40
CA PRO A 225 6.86 13.74 22.85
C PRO A 225 7.78 12.56 22.49
N PRO A 226 7.95 11.51 23.32
CA PRO A 226 8.78 10.34 22.96
C PRO A 226 8.26 9.58 21.73
N TRP A 227 6.94 9.42 21.61
CA TRP A 227 6.34 8.73 20.46
C TRP A 227 6.45 9.57 19.18
N GLN A 228 6.11 10.85 19.27
CA GLN A 228 6.19 11.81 18.15
C GLN A 228 7.62 11.94 17.63
N ARG A 229 8.62 11.92 18.52
CA ARG A 229 10.04 11.87 18.18
C ARG A 229 10.39 10.67 17.30
N LEU A 230 10.02 9.45 17.72
CA LEU A 230 10.30 8.23 16.96
C LEU A 230 9.48 8.12 15.67
N ALA A 231 8.24 8.63 15.68
CA ALA A 231 7.41 8.76 14.49
C ALA A 231 8.08 9.67 13.45
N TYR A 232 8.59 10.84 13.86
CA TYR A 232 9.34 11.72 12.99
C TYR A 232 10.63 11.06 12.47
N ASP A 233 11.36 10.33 13.32
CA ASP A 233 12.57 9.61 12.91
C ASP A 233 12.29 8.57 11.82
N GLU A 234 11.18 7.83 11.92
CA GLU A 234 10.73 6.90 10.86
C GLU A 234 10.42 7.63 9.55
N LEU A 235 9.71 8.77 9.64
CA LEU A 235 9.36 9.57 8.47
C LEU A 235 10.59 10.19 7.81
N LEU A 236 11.52 10.72 8.59
CA LEU A 236 12.77 11.29 8.11
C LEU A 236 13.63 10.22 7.43
N ALA A 237 13.75 9.04 8.02
CA ALA A 237 14.45 7.90 7.40
C ALA A 237 13.86 7.57 6.03
N GLY A 238 12.53 7.47 5.93
CA GLY A 238 11.82 7.23 4.68
C GLY A 238 12.03 8.34 3.65
N GLN A 239 11.88 9.61 4.03
CA GLN A 239 12.07 10.75 3.12
C GLN A 239 13.51 10.87 2.62
N LEU A 240 14.49 10.64 3.50
CA LEU A 240 15.91 10.63 3.16
C LEU A 240 16.26 9.48 2.23
N ALA A 241 15.74 8.27 2.52
CA ALA A 241 15.95 7.10 1.68
C ALA A 241 15.42 7.32 0.26
N LEU A 242 14.18 7.80 0.15
CA LEU A 242 13.59 8.19 -1.12
C LEU A 242 14.48 9.22 -1.80
N ALA A 243 14.90 10.27 -1.10
CA ALA A 243 15.67 11.35 -1.68
C ALA A 243 17.07 10.94 -2.19
N LEU A 244 17.75 10.01 -1.52
CA LEU A 244 19.00 9.41 -2.01
C LEU A 244 18.79 8.56 -3.27
N VAL A 245 17.70 7.78 -3.32
CA VAL A 245 17.31 7.04 -4.53
C VAL A 245 17.05 8.00 -5.69
N ARG A 246 16.37 9.13 -5.44
CA ARG A 246 16.16 10.18 -6.45
C ARG A 246 17.46 10.69 -7.03
N GLN A 247 18.41 11.03 -6.17
CA GLN A 247 19.69 11.60 -6.58
C GLN A 247 20.47 10.62 -7.45
N SER A 248 20.51 9.33 -7.07
CA SER A 248 21.20 8.29 -7.84
C SER A 248 20.58 8.02 -9.21
N LEU A 249 19.25 8.03 -9.31
CA LEU A 249 18.55 7.85 -10.59
C LEU A 249 18.75 9.05 -11.52
N LYS A 250 18.66 10.28 -11.01
CA LYS A 250 18.90 11.50 -11.80
C LYS A 250 20.36 11.67 -12.23
N SER A 251 21.32 11.13 -11.48
CA SER A 251 22.74 11.21 -11.83
C SER A 251 23.18 10.22 -12.91
N GLN A 252 22.30 9.33 -13.40
CA GLN A 252 22.69 8.40 -14.47
C GLN A 252 22.81 9.15 -15.81
N PRO A 253 23.99 9.12 -16.47
CA PRO A 253 24.15 9.75 -17.77
C PRO A 253 23.17 9.11 -18.78
N GLY A 254 22.49 9.98 -19.52
CA GLY A 254 21.50 9.58 -20.53
C GLY A 254 21.87 10.11 -21.90
N ARG A 255 21.41 9.40 -22.93
CA ARG A 255 21.43 9.90 -24.31
C ARG A 255 20.46 11.06 -24.44
N ARG A 256 20.94 12.19 -24.97
CA ARG A 256 20.08 13.29 -25.43
C ARG A 256 19.33 12.88 -26.70
N VAL A 257 18.02 13.04 -26.69
CA VAL A 257 17.14 12.74 -27.82
C VAL A 257 16.32 13.99 -28.13
N SER A 258 16.65 14.63 -29.25
CA SER A 258 15.98 15.84 -29.73
C SER A 258 15.59 15.67 -31.19
N GLY A 259 14.30 15.85 -31.47
CA GLY A 259 13.74 15.80 -32.82
C GLY A 259 13.49 17.18 -33.42
N ASP A 260 13.39 17.26 -34.74
CA ASP A 260 13.13 18.49 -35.51
C ASP A 260 11.65 18.92 -35.52
N GLY A 261 10.73 18.08 -35.01
CA GLY A 261 9.29 18.32 -34.97
C GLY A 261 8.53 17.98 -36.26
N SER A 262 9.20 17.56 -37.33
CA SER A 262 8.59 17.33 -38.65
C SER A 262 7.61 16.14 -38.66
N VAL A 263 7.92 15.08 -37.90
CA VAL A 263 7.05 13.91 -37.76
C VAL A 263 5.88 14.25 -36.86
N ARG A 264 6.14 14.92 -35.73
CA ARG A 264 5.09 15.36 -34.79
C ARG A 264 4.07 16.30 -35.45
N ALA A 265 4.51 17.22 -36.31
CA ALA A 265 3.62 18.08 -37.08
C ALA A 265 2.69 17.26 -37.98
N ARG A 266 3.22 16.30 -38.75
CA ARG A 266 2.41 15.41 -39.60
C ARG A 266 1.42 14.55 -38.81
N ILE A 267 1.82 14.07 -37.62
CA ILE A 267 0.90 13.35 -36.72
C ILE A 267 -0.22 14.29 -36.28
N ALA A 268 0.09 15.53 -35.89
CA ALA A 268 -0.89 16.50 -35.44
C ALA A 268 -1.89 16.88 -36.55
N ASP A 269 -1.42 17.05 -37.79
CA ASP A 269 -2.26 17.34 -38.96
C ASP A 269 -3.22 16.19 -39.32
N ALA A 270 -2.86 14.95 -38.98
CA ALA A 270 -3.69 13.77 -39.20
C ALA A 270 -4.78 13.57 -38.12
N LEU A 271 -4.75 14.33 -37.02
CA LEU A 271 -5.74 14.21 -35.95
C LEU A 271 -7.07 14.83 -36.36
N THR A 272 -8.17 14.14 -36.05
CA THR A 272 -9.53 14.66 -36.23
C THR A 272 -9.99 15.59 -35.11
N PHE A 273 -9.11 15.90 -34.16
CA PHE A 273 -9.37 16.74 -32.99
C PHE A 273 -8.13 17.54 -32.61
N ALA A 274 -8.34 18.65 -31.91
CA ALA A 274 -7.25 19.45 -31.37
C ALA A 274 -6.71 18.86 -30.06
N LEU A 275 -5.39 18.91 -29.88
CA LEU A 275 -4.77 18.58 -28.60
C LEU A 275 -5.26 19.53 -27.50
N THR A 276 -5.43 18.99 -26.29
CA THR A 276 -5.74 19.77 -25.09
C THR A 276 -4.52 20.53 -24.60
N ASN A 277 -4.70 21.53 -23.72
CA ASN A 277 -3.56 22.28 -23.17
C ASN A 277 -2.71 21.38 -22.26
N SER A 278 -3.34 20.50 -21.49
CA SER A 278 -2.62 19.53 -20.67
C SER A 278 -1.80 18.54 -21.51
N GLN A 279 -2.29 18.15 -22.70
CA GLN A 279 -1.53 17.32 -23.64
C GLN A 279 -0.33 18.06 -24.24
N ARG A 280 -0.51 19.32 -24.65
CA ARG A 280 0.59 20.16 -25.16
C ARG A 280 1.67 20.38 -24.11
N GLN A 281 1.28 20.67 -22.87
CA GLN A 281 2.21 20.84 -21.75
C GLN A 281 2.97 19.55 -21.44
N ALA A 282 2.27 18.40 -21.36
CA ALA A 282 2.92 17.11 -21.15
C ALA A 282 3.93 16.78 -22.26
N LEU A 283 3.60 17.07 -23.52
CA LEU A 283 4.50 16.86 -24.65
C LEU A 283 5.75 17.73 -24.57
N LYS A 284 5.60 19.00 -24.15
CA LYS A 284 6.72 19.91 -23.93
C LYS A 284 7.65 19.37 -22.84
N GLU A 285 7.10 19.00 -21.69
CA GLU A 285 7.87 18.45 -20.56
C GLU A 285 8.60 17.17 -20.94
N ILE A 286 7.93 16.25 -21.65
CA ILE A 286 8.56 15.01 -22.14
C ILE A 286 9.70 15.32 -23.10
N ALA A 287 9.51 16.23 -24.07
CA ALA A 287 10.55 16.59 -25.04
C ALA A 287 11.76 17.28 -24.38
N GLU A 288 11.54 18.15 -23.41
CA GLU A 288 12.61 18.80 -22.63
C GLU A 288 13.43 17.77 -21.83
N ASP A 289 12.75 16.81 -21.20
CA ASP A 289 13.36 15.74 -20.41
C ASP A 289 14.13 14.74 -21.30
N MET A 290 13.60 14.40 -22.49
CA MET A 290 14.32 13.62 -23.50
C MET A 290 15.59 14.33 -24.01
N GLY A 291 15.60 15.67 -24.07
CA GLY A 291 16.75 16.47 -24.49
C GLY A 291 17.80 16.71 -23.40
N ALA A 292 17.53 16.31 -22.16
CA ALA A 292 18.40 16.50 -21.01
C ALA A 292 19.61 15.55 -21.02
N PRO A 293 20.72 15.88 -20.33
CA PRO A 293 21.90 15.01 -20.25
C PRO A 293 21.72 13.79 -19.33
N HIS A 294 20.58 13.69 -18.64
CA HIS A 294 20.25 12.55 -17.78
C HIS A 294 19.24 11.63 -18.46
N ARG A 295 19.17 10.38 -18.02
CA ARG A 295 18.19 9.43 -18.55
C ARG A 295 16.77 9.83 -18.15
N MET A 296 15.88 9.99 -19.13
CA MET A 296 14.47 10.27 -18.86
C MET A 296 13.79 9.06 -18.19
N LEU A 297 13.12 9.31 -17.08
CA LEU A 297 12.24 8.36 -16.41
C LEU A 297 11.00 9.09 -15.87
N ARG A 298 9.92 9.09 -16.65
CA ARG A 298 8.75 9.96 -16.45
C ARG A 298 7.44 9.17 -16.39
N LEU A 299 6.51 9.59 -15.54
CA LEU A 299 5.13 9.11 -15.52
C LEU A 299 4.22 10.10 -16.27
N LEU A 300 3.50 9.60 -17.28
CA LEU A 300 2.33 10.25 -17.83
C LEU A 300 1.07 9.76 -17.11
N GLN A 301 0.48 10.65 -16.30
CA GLN A 301 -0.73 10.40 -15.54
C GLN A 301 -1.91 11.07 -16.25
N GLY A 302 -2.95 10.32 -16.54
CA GLY A 302 -4.15 10.88 -17.13
C GLY A 302 -5.34 9.96 -16.93
N ASP A 303 -6.53 10.54 -16.86
CA ASP A 303 -7.76 9.77 -16.75
C ASP A 303 -7.97 8.84 -17.97
N VAL A 304 -8.83 7.85 -17.83
CA VAL A 304 -9.26 6.99 -18.95
C VAL A 304 -9.84 7.87 -20.06
N GLY A 305 -9.26 7.80 -21.25
CA GLY A 305 -9.69 8.63 -22.39
C GLY A 305 -9.10 10.04 -22.45
N SER A 306 -8.13 10.39 -21.60
CA SER A 306 -7.42 11.69 -21.66
C SER A 306 -6.45 11.84 -22.85
N GLY A 307 -6.43 10.88 -23.78
CA GLY A 307 -5.53 10.90 -24.96
C GLY A 307 -4.08 10.49 -24.70
N LYS A 308 -3.81 9.65 -23.67
CA LYS A 308 -2.47 9.14 -23.35
C LYS A 308 -1.74 8.53 -24.55
N THR A 309 -2.45 7.75 -25.38
CA THR A 309 -1.88 7.09 -26.57
C THR A 309 -1.34 8.09 -27.59
N VAL A 310 -2.00 9.24 -27.79
CA VAL A 310 -1.51 10.28 -28.72
C VAL A 310 -0.26 10.95 -28.17
N VAL A 311 -0.24 11.24 -26.87
CA VAL A 311 0.96 11.80 -26.21
C VAL A 311 2.13 10.83 -26.31
N ALA A 312 1.89 9.53 -26.09
CA ALA A 312 2.90 8.49 -26.26
C ALA A 312 3.42 8.39 -27.71
N LEU A 313 2.54 8.41 -28.71
CA LEU A 313 2.93 8.39 -30.12
C LEU A 313 3.80 9.60 -30.48
N MET A 314 3.38 10.81 -30.08
CA MET A 314 4.15 12.03 -30.35
C MET A 314 5.49 12.05 -29.59
N ALA A 315 5.58 11.45 -28.40
CA ALA A 315 6.83 11.28 -27.69
C ALA A 315 7.77 10.26 -28.39
N MET A 316 7.23 9.13 -28.85
CA MET A 316 7.97 8.16 -29.66
C MET A 316 8.48 8.80 -30.96
N ALA A 317 7.70 9.69 -31.57
CA ALA A 317 8.12 10.44 -32.76
C ALA A 317 9.37 11.31 -32.51
N VAL A 318 9.59 11.84 -31.30
CA VAL A 318 10.83 12.58 -30.97
C VAL A 318 12.07 11.68 -31.13
N ALA A 319 11.97 10.41 -30.75
CA ALA A 319 13.04 9.44 -30.92
C ALA A 319 13.29 9.12 -32.40
N VAL A 320 12.21 8.99 -33.19
CA VAL A 320 12.32 8.72 -34.63
C VAL A 320 12.89 9.92 -35.39
N GLU A 321 12.48 11.15 -35.03
CA GLU A 321 13.06 12.39 -35.56
C GLU A 321 14.57 12.49 -35.28
N ALA A 322 15.05 11.90 -34.18
CA ALA A 322 16.47 11.79 -33.85
C ALA A 322 17.20 10.61 -34.53
N GLY A 323 16.55 9.93 -35.48
CA GLY A 323 17.10 8.79 -36.22
C GLY A 323 17.17 7.48 -35.42
N ALA A 324 16.44 7.37 -34.31
CA ALA A 324 16.41 6.22 -33.43
C ALA A 324 15.05 5.49 -33.47
N GLN A 325 14.98 4.34 -32.82
CA GLN A 325 13.76 3.53 -32.70
C GLN A 325 13.07 3.76 -31.37
N ALA A 326 11.76 3.54 -31.35
CA ALA A 326 10.94 3.55 -30.15
C ALA A 326 10.14 2.25 -29.98
N ALA A 327 9.69 1.98 -28.75
CA ALA A 327 8.83 0.84 -28.46
C ALA A 327 7.65 1.22 -27.57
N LEU A 328 6.50 0.58 -27.76
CA LEU A 328 5.34 0.66 -26.86
C LEU A 328 5.00 -0.73 -26.36
N MET A 329 4.92 -0.86 -25.04
CA MET A 329 4.64 -2.12 -24.38
C MET A 329 3.28 -2.08 -23.68
N ALA A 330 2.48 -3.13 -23.89
CA ALA A 330 1.17 -3.31 -23.28
C ALA A 330 1.04 -4.68 -22.59
N PRO A 331 0.20 -4.82 -21.54
CA PRO A 331 0.19 -6.01 -20.67
C PRO A 331 -0.42 -7.24 -21.31
N THR A 332 -1.31 -7.06 -22.28
CA THR A 332 -2.01 -8.15 -22.96
C THR A 332 -1.92 -7.95 -24.47
N GLU A 333 -2.07 -9.06 -25.21
CA GLU A 333 -2.08 -9.00 -26.68
C GLU A 333 -3.20 -8.13 -27.22
N VAL A 334 -4.35 -8.14 -26.54
CA VAL A 334 -5.52 -7.35 -26.89
C VAL A 334 -5.21 -5.86 -26.83
N LEU A 335 -4.58 -5.41 -25.75
CA LEU A 335 -4.17 -4.00 -25.58
C LEU A 335 -3.06 -3.61 -26.56
N ALA A 336 -2.07 -4.49 -26.78
CA ALA A 336 -1.00 -4.23 -27.76
C ALA A 336 -1.57 -4.03 -29.17
N ARG A 337 -2.53 -4.87 -29.57
CA ARG A 337 -3.21 -4.76 -30.86
C ARG A 337 -4.05 -3.49 -30.94
N GLN A 338 -4.81 -3.17 -29.90
CA GLN A 338 -5.59 -1.93 -29.86
C GLN A 338 -4.73 -0.69 -30.01
N HIS A 339 -3.56 -0.63 -29.35
CA HIS A 339 -2.60 0.46 -29.55
C HIS A 339 -2.08 0.48 -30.98
N ALA A 340 -1.68 -0.66 -31.54
CA ALA A 340 -1.22 -0.74 -32.91
C ALA A 340 -2.29 -0.28 -33.92
N ASP A 341 -3.53 -0.72 -33.77
CA ASP A 341 -4.66 -0.35 -34.63
C ASP A 341 -5.00 1.14 -34.51
N THR A 342 -4.90 1.71 -33.31
CA THR A 342 -5.13 3.15 -33.06
C THR A 342 -4.00 4.02 -33.63
N ILE A 343 -2.75 3.53 -33.54
CA ILE A 343 -1.55 4.28 -33.95
C ILE A 343 -1.30 4.15 -35.46
N ALA A 344 -1.62 3.01 -36.08
CA ALA A 344 -1.26 2.71 -37.47
C ALA A 344 -1.71 3.79 -38.48
N PRO A 345 -2.95 4.32 -38.46
CA PRO A 345 -3.36 5.37 -39.39
C PRO A 345 -2.54 6.66 -39.25
N LEU A 346 -2.25 7.06 -38.01
CA LEU A 346 -1.46 8.26 -37.71
C LEU A 346 0.02 8.06 -38.07
N ALA A 347 0.56 6.88 -37.78
CA ALA A 347 1.92 6.50 -38.16
C ALA A 347 2.09 6.51 -39.68
N GLN A 348 1.14 5.95 -40.42
CA GLN A 348 1.16 5.95 -41.89
C GLN A 348 1.11 7.36 -42.48
N ALA A 349 0.22 8.23 -41.97
CA ALA A 349 0.15 9.63 -42.39
C ALA A 349 1.46 10.40 -42.12
N ALA A 350 2.18 10.04 -41.05
CA ALA A 350 3.47 10.60 -40.70
C ALA A 350 4.67 9.89 -41.37
N GLY A 351 4.44 8.88 -42.21
CA GLY A 351 5.50 8.11 -42.89
C GLY A 351 6.34 7.22 -41.97
N LEU A 352 5.78 6.80 -40.83
CA LEU A 352 6.42 5.93 -39.84
C LEU A 352 6.13 4.45 -40.10
N ARG A 353 7.14 3.61 -39.92
CA ARG A 353 7.05 2.15 -40.06
C ARG A 353 6.75 1.51 -38.71
N LEU A 354 5.48 1.20 -38.49
CA LEU A 354 4.96 0.53 -37.29
C LEU A 354 4.95 -0.99 -37.46
N ALA A 355 5.32 -1.74 -36.43
CA ALA A 355 5.14 -3.19 -36.37
C ALA A 355 4.53 -3.64 -35.02
N LEU A 356 3.90 -4.82 -35.01
CA LEU A 356 3.32 -5.46 -33.83
C LEU A 356 4.04 -6.79 -33.55
N LEU A 357 4.49 -7.01 -32.32
CA LEU A 357 5.07 -8.26 -31.86
C LEU A 357 4.36 -8.77 -30.59
N THR A 358 3.65 -9.88 -30.73
CA THR A 358 2.92 -10.57 -29.65
C THR A 358 3.36 -12.03 -29.54
N GLY A 359 2.65 -12.86 -28.76
CA GLY A 359 2.91 -14.30 -28.66
C GLY A 359 2.34 -15.11 -29.82
N ARG A 360 1.53 -14.48 -30.70
CA ARG A 360 0.89 -15.14 -31.85
C ARG A 360 1.82 -15.33 -33.04
N GLU A 361 2.71 -14.39 -33.28
CA GLU A 361 3.67 -14.46 -34.38
C GLU A 361 4.67 -15.59 -34.10
N LYS A 362 4.63 -16.66 -34.90
CA LYS A 362 5.50 -17.84 -34.73
C LYS A 362 6.25 -18.16 -36.03
N GLY A 363 7.38 -18.86 -35.88
CA GLY A 363 8.17 -19.34 -37.02
C GLY A 363 8.73 -18.21 -37.88
N ARG A 364 8.59 -18.33 -39.20
CA ARG A 364 9.21 -17.44 -40.19
C ARG A 364 8.80 -15.97 -40.05
N ALA A 365 7.53 -15.70 -39.78
CA ALA A 365 7.02 -14.32 -39.66
C ALA A 365 7.66 -13.57 -38.48
N ARG A 366 7.91 -14.26 -37.35
CA ARG A 366 8.60 -13.68 -36.19
C ARG A 366 10.08 -13.42 -36.50
N ALA A 367 10.75 -14.36 -37.17
CA ALA A 367 12.15 -14.21 -37.55
C ALA A 367 12.37 -13.01 -38.47
N GLU A 368 11.53 -12.85 -39.50
CA GLU A 368 11.59 -11.72 -40.43
C GLU A 368 11.34 -10.38 -39.73
N LEU A 369 10.38 -10.31 -38.81
CA LEU A 369 10.12 -9.10 -38.03
C LEU A 369 11.33 -8.71 -37.17
N ILE A 370 11.94 -9.68 -36.48
CA ILE A 370 13.13 -9.44 -35.64
C ILE A 370 14.32 -8.99 -36.48
N GLU A 371 14.53 -9.57 -37.66
CA GLU A 371 15.59 -9.17 -38.59
C GLU A 371 15.40 -7.73 -39.06
N ARG A 372 14.19 -7.36 -39.48
CA ARG A 372 13.83 -5.99 -39.86
C ARG A 372 14.01 -5.00 -38.71
N LEU A 373 13.70 -5.41 -37.48
CA LEU A 373 13.90 -4.59 -36.29
C LEU A 373 15.39 -4.29 -36.06
N ALA A 374 16.23 -5.31 -36.17
CA ALA A 374 17.68 -5.20 -36.01
C ALA A 374 18.34 -4.42 -37.17
N ALA A 375 17.76 -4.47 -38.38
CA ALA A 375 18.19 -3.67 -39.53
C ALA A 375 17.82 -2.18 -39.41
N GLY A 376 16.90 -1.83 -38.50
CA GLY A 376 16.35 -0.47 -38.36
C GLY A 376 15.27 -0.16 -39.40
N GLU A 377 14.58 -1.18 -39.89
CA GLU A 377 13.47 -1.04 -40.85
C GLU A 377 12.10 -0.81 -40.19
N ILE A 378 12.08 -0.78 -38.86
CA ILE A 378 10.90 -0.55 -38.02
C ILE A 378 11.22 0.65 -37.14
N ASP A 379 10.40 1.70 -37.20
CA ASP A 379 10.60 2.92 -36.42
C ASP A 379 9.97 2.79 -35.03
N ILE A 380 8.79 2.18 -34.97
CA ILE A 380 8.04 1.95 -33.74
C ILE A 380 7.62 0.48 -33.66
N LEU A 381 7.98 -0.19 -32.56
CA LEU A 381 7.53 -1.54 -32.26
C LEU A 381 6.52 -1.55 -31.11
N VAL A 382 5.30 -2.02 -31.38
CA VAL A 382 4.27 -2.26 -30.35
C VAL A 382 4.31 -3.73 -29.97
N GLY A 383 4.21 -4.05 -28.68
CA GLY A 383 4.20 -5.46 -28.27
C GLY A 383 3.86 -5.72 -26.82
N THR A 384 3.90 -6.99 -26.46
CA THR A 384 3.71 -7.45 -25.07
C THR A 384 5.07 -7.72 -24.41
N HIS A 385 5.09 -8.58 -23.38
CA HIS A 385 6.32 -9.12 -22.78
C HIS A 385 7.30 -9.73 -23.80
N ALA A 386 6.85 -10.06 -25.01
CA ALA A 386 7.70 -10.51 -26.11
C ALA A 386 8.86 -9.54 -26.41
N LEU A 387 8.68 -8.23 -26.19
CA LEU A 387 9.72 -7.21 -26.41
C LEU A 387 11.00 -7.43 -25.59
N PHE A 388 10.92 -8.14 -24.45
CA PHE A 388 12.07 -8.42 -23.60
C PHE A 388 12.83 -9.68 -23.94
N GLN A 389 12.27 -10.54 -24.79
CA GLN A 389 12.90 -11.82 -25.09
C GLN A 389 14.31 -11.60 -25.63
N ALA A 390 15.23 -12.48 -25.26
CA ALA A 390 16.66 -12.30 -25.49
C ALA A 390 17.01 -12.14 -26.97
N ASP A 391 16.18 -12.67 -27.87
CA ASP A 391 16.32 -12.64 -29.31
C ASP A 391 15.79 -11.36 -29.99
N VAL A 392 15.11 -10.48 -29.26
CA VAL A 392 14.59 -9.22 -29.82
C VAL A 392 15.64 -8.12 -29.67
N HIS A 393 16.31 -7.78 -30.78
CA HIS A 393 17.35 -6.76 -30.83
C HIS A 393 16.92 -5.55 -31.66
N PHE A 394 17.05 -4.37 -31.09
CA PHE A 394 16.87 -3.10 -31.80
C PHE A 394 18.21 -2.64 -32.37
N LYS A 395 18.19 -1.96 -33.52
CA LYS A 395 19.35 -1.26 -34.04
C LYS A 395 19.76 -0.10 -33.12
N ASP A 396 18.79 0.71 -32.71
CA ASP A 396 19.03 1.88 -31.87
C ASP A 396 17.79 2.29 -31.06
N LEU A 397 17.44 1.55 -30.01
CA LEU A 397 16.32 1.92 -29.13
C LEU A 397 16.68 3.13 -28.25
N ALA A 398 15.99 4.25 -28.44
CA ALA A 398 16.19 5.47 -27.66
C ALA A 398 15.07 5.77 -26.66
N PHE A 399 13.86 5.24 -26.90
CA PHE A 399 12.69 5.56 -26.09
C PHE A 399 11.72 4.38 -25.98
N ALA A 400 11.20 4.13 -24.79
CA ALA A 400 10.21 3.09 -24.54
C ALA A 400 9.02 3.62 -23.74
N VAL A 401 7.82 3.25 -24.16
CA VAL A 401 6.56 3.52 -23.48
C VAL A 401 6.07 2.24 -22.83
N ILE A 402 5.69 2.31 -21.55
CA ILE A 402 5.08 1.20 -20.81
C ILE A 402 3.67 1.61 -20.39
N ASP A 403 2.65 0.96 -20.95
CA ASP A 403 1.25 1.19 -20.58
C ASP A 403 0.77 0.26 -19.47
N GLU A 404 -0.16 0.70 -18.63
CA GLU A 404 -0.71 -0.08 -17.50
C GLU A 404 0.35 -0.76 -16.62
N GLN A 405 1.28 0.07 -16.14
CA GLN A 405 2.51 -0.37 -15.46
C GLN A 405 2.34 -1.32 -14.27
N HIS A 406 1.18 -1.30 -13.61
CA HIS A 406 0.94 -2.07 -12.38
C HIS A 406 0.92 -3.58 -12.62
N ARG A 407 0.86 -4.04 -13.87
CA ARG A 407 0.92 -5.47 -14.24
C ARG A 407 2.36 -5.96 -14.50
N PHE A 408 3.37 -5.09 -14.44
CA PHE A 408 4.75 -5.41 -14.83
C PHE A 408 5.75 -5.33 -13.68
N GLY A 409 6.65 -6.29 -13.61
CA GLY A 409 7.68 -6.37 -12.57
C GLY A 409 8.85 -5.41 -12.79
N VAL A 410 9.54 -5.02 -11.71
CA VAL A 410 10.70 -4.10 -11.73
C VAL A 410 11.80 -4.56 -12.71
N HIS A 411 12.09 -5.87 -12.74
CA HIS A 411 13.11 -6.48 -13.61
C HIS A 411 12.83 -6.31 -15.10
N GLN A 412 11.56 -6.29 -15.49
CA GLN A 412 11.17 -6.12 -16.90
C GLN A 412 11.51 -4.70 -17.37
N ARG A 413 11.24 -3.68 -16.55
CA ARG A 413 11.58 -2.27 -16.87
C ARG A 413 13.07 -2.06 -17.12
N LEU A 414 13.91 -2.65 -16.25
CA LEU A 414 15.36 -2.61 -16.39
C LEU A 414 15.85 -3.30 -17.67
N ALA A 415 15.17 -4.37 -18.10
CA ALA A 415 15.51 -5.09 -19.33
C ALA A 415 15.28 -4.22 -20.59
N LEU A 416 14.15 -3.52 -20.73
CA LEU A 416 13.92 -2.59 -21.85
C LEU A 416 14.94 -1.44 -21.86
N GLN A 417 15.24 -0.89 -20.68
CA GLN A 417 16.27 0.14 -20.54
C GLN A 417 17.64 -0.35 -21.01
N SER A 418 18.01 -1.58 -20.64
CA SER A 418 19.29 -2.20 -21.02
C SER A 418 19.40 -2.58 -22.50
N LYS A 419 18.28 -2.68 -23.22
CA LYS A 419 18.27 -2.89 -24.68
C LYS A 419 18.61 -1.62 -25.46
N GLY A 420 18.47 -0.45 -24.85
CA GLY A 420 18.91 0.81 -25.44
C GLY A 420 20.41 1.03 -25.27
N GLY A 421 21.12 1.36 -26.35
CA GLY A 421 22.52 1.80 -26.29
C GLY A 421 23.55 0.71 -26.00
N GLN A 422 23.31 -0.55 -26.36
CA GLN A 422 24.35 -1.60 -26.34
C GLN A 422 25.58 -1.10 -27.12
N GLY A 423 26.70 -0.91 -26.40
CA GLY A 423 27.97 -0.40 -26.98
C GLY A 423 28.23 1.10 -26.81
N ARG A 424 27.35 1.88 -26.17
CA ARG A 424 27.59 3.31 -25.85
C ARG A 424 27.80 3.52 -24.35
N LYS A 425 28.78 4.36 -23.97
CA LYS A 425 29.02 4.75 -22.56
C LYS A 425 27.82 5.49 -21.94
N GLU A 426 26.99 6.14 -22.75
CA GLU A 426 25.73 6.82 -22.39
C GLU A 426 24.51 5.91 -22.69
N GLY A 427 24.64 4.60 -22.47
CA GLY A 427 23.71 3.59 -22.97
C GLY A 427 22.49 3.35 -22.07
N GLY A 428 21.31 3.76 -22.56
CA GLY A 428 20.01 3.33 -22.06
C GLY A 428 18.86 4.11 -22.71
N ALA A 429 17.75 3.44 -23.01
CA ALA A 429 16.56 4.10 -23.54
C ALA A 429 15.85 4.93 -22.45
N GLY A 430 15.37 6.13 -22.80
CA GLY A 430 14.45 6.88 -21.95
C GLY A 430 13.13 6.13 -21.79
N VAL A 431 12.49 6.20 -20.63
CA VAL A 431 11.25 5.46 -20.35
C VAL A 431 10.13 6.41 -19.95
N LEU A 432 9.04 6.31 -20.68
CA LEU A 432 7.74 6.90 -20.33
C LEU A 432 6.83 5.80 -19.80
N VAL A 433 6.29 6.00 -18.61
CA VAL A 433 5.32 5.10 -18.03
C VAL A 433 3.94 5.74 -18.07
N MET A 434 2.90 4.98 -18.42
CA MET A 434 1.52 5.47 -18.46
C MET A 434 0.67 4.75 -17.40
N THR A 435 -0.22 5.50 -16.77
CA THR A 435 -1.24 4.96 -15.86
C THR A 435 -2.60 5.56 -16.15
N ALA A 436 -3.63 4.72 -16.12
CA ALA A 436 -5.01 5.16 -16.25
C ALA A 436 -5.62 5.65 -14.94
N THR A 437 -5.17 5.12 -13.80
CA THR A 437 -5.55 5.63 -12.49
C THR A 437 -4.65 6.79 -12.11
N PRO A 438 -5.23 7.95 -11.76
CA PRO A 438 -4.47 8.96 -11.07
C PRO A 438 -3.97 8.37 -9.75
N ILE A 439 -2.66 8.24 -9.60
CA ILE A 439 -2.06 7.79 -8.34
C ILE A 439 -1.75 9.06 -7.53
N PRO A 440 -2.10 9.12 -6.23
CA PRO A 440 -1.69 10.20 -5.36
C PRO A 440 -0.17 10.36 -5.39
N ARG A 441 0.32 11.61 -5.39
CA ARG A 441 1.76 11.90 -5.53
C ARG A 441 2.62 11.15 -4.49
N THR A 442 2.09 11.00 -3.28
CA THR A 442 2.70 10.23 -2.19
C THR A 442 2.84 8.74 -2.51
N LEU A 443 1.83 8.07 -3.05
CA LEU A 443 1.91 6.67 -3.50
C LEU A 443 2.82 6.49 -4.72
N LEU A 444 2.90 7.52 -5.56
CA LEU A 444 3.76 7.58 -6.71
C LEU A 444 5.25 7.53 -6.33
N MET A 445 5.61 8.34 -5.32
CA MET A 445 6.98 8.44 -4.81
C MET A 445 7.46 7.16 -4.12
N THR A 446 6.55 6.37 -3.55
CA THR A 446 6.86 5.19 -2.74
C THR A 446 6.95 3.92 -3.55
N HIS A 447 6.09 3.73 -4.56
CA HIS A 447 6.10 2.55 -5.43
C HIS A 447 7.07 2.63 -6.62
N TYR A 448 7.32 3.84 -7.13
CA TYR A 448 7.97 4.01 -8.43
C TYR A 448 9.28 4.79 -8.37
N GLY A 449 9.69 5.23 -7.17
CA GLY A 449 10.67 6.30 -7.01
C GLY A 449 10.09 7.63 -7.52
N ASP A 450 10.86 8.72 -7.45
CA ASP A 450 10.43 10.02 -7.97
C ASP A 450 10.58 10.04 -9.49
N LEU A 451 9.61 9.42 -10.18
CA LEU A 451 9.33 9.67 -11.58
C LEU A 451 8.93 11.14 -11.72
N ASP A 452 9.52 11.90 -12.64
CA ASP A 452 8.93 13.19 -12.99
C ASP A 452 7.52 12.93 -13.57
N VAL A 453 6.52 13.73 -13.20
CA VAL A 453 5.10 13.44 -13.53
C VAL A 453 4.54 14.50 -14.46
N SER A 454 4.04 14.08 -15.61
CA SER A 454 3.21 14.91 -16.50
C SER A 454 1.75 14.52 -16.34
N LYS A 455 0.88 15.50 -16.08
CA LYS A 455 -0.55 15.27 -15.82
C LYS A 455 -1.42 15.72 -16.99
N LEU A 456 -2.34 14.87 -17.40
CA LEU A 456 -3.41 15.18 -18.35
C LEU A 456 -4.70 15.45 -17.57
N THR A 457 -4.92 16.72 -17.24
CA THR A 457 -6.07 17.19 -16.43
C THR A 457 -7.32 17.43 -17.27
N GLU A 458 -7.19 17.64 -18.57
CA GLU A 458 -8.30 17.95 -19.47
C GLU A 458 -8.77 16.69 -20.23
N LYS A 459 -10.09 16.52 -20.35
CA LYS A 459 -10.70 15.52 -21.26
C LYS A 459 -10.82 16.11 -22.67
N PRO A 460 -10.64 15.33 -23.76
CA PRO A 460 -10.85 15.80 -25.12
C PRO A 460 -12.28 16.33 -25.34
N ALA A 461 -12.42 17.30 -26.24
CA ALA A 461 -13.72 17.91 -26.57
C ALA A 461 -14.71 16.88 -27.15
N GLY A 462 -15.98 16.96 -26.75
CA GLY A 462 -17.07 16.12 -27.26
C GLY A 462 -17.51 14.96 -26.35
N ARG A 463 -16.84 14.73 -25.21
CA ARG A 463 -17.26 13.70 -24.25
C ARG A 463 -18.33 14.22 -23.29
N LYS A 464 -19.48 13.53 -23.26
CA LYS A 464 -20.56 13.82 -22.30
C LYS A 464 -20.23 13.23 -20.92
N PRO A 465 -20.65 13.87 -19.81
CA PRO A 465 -20.52 13.31 -18.48
C PRO A 465 -21.32 12.01 -18.33
N ILE A 466 -20.86 11.13 -17.45
CA ILE A 466 -21.47 9.84 -17.12
C ILE A 466 -22.37 10.04 -15.90
N VAL A 467 -23.67 9.84 -16.08
CA VAL A 467 -24.63 9.92 -14.98
C VAL A 467 -24.42 8.72 -14.05
N THR A 468 -23.86 8.98 -12.86
CA THR A 468 -23.54 7.95 -11.87
C THR A 468 -24.55 7.98 -10.72
N LYS A 469 -25.09 6.81 -10.34
CA LYS A 469 -26.06 6.67 -9.25
C LYS A 469 -25.82 5.42 -8.40
N SER A 470 -25.85 5.59 -7.09
CA SER A 470 -25.87 4.55 -6.07
C SER A 470 -27.30 4.17 -5.76
N ILE A 471 -27.62 2.87 -5.88
CA ILE A 471 -28.97 2.36 -5.58
C ILE A 471 -28.88 1.06 -4.75
N PRO A 472 -29.86 0.82 -3.86
CA PRO A 472 -29.93 -0.43 -3.12
C PRO A 472 -30.14 -1.62 -4.07
N ILE A 473 -29.52 -2.76 -3.76
CA ILE A 473 -29.60 -3.98 -4.57
C ILE A 473 -31.04 -4.52 -4.70
N GLU A 474 -31.92 -4.16 -3.77
CA GLU A 474 -33.35 -4.49 -3.82
C GLU A 474 -34.06 -3.85 -5.02
N ALA A 475 -33.50 -2.79 -5.61
CA ALA A 475 -34.05 -2.11 -6.78
C ALA A 475 -33.60 -2.72 -8.13
N ILE A 476 -32.91 -3.87 -8.10
CA ILE A 476 -32.30 -4.49 -9.29
C ILE A 476 -33.31 -4.89 -10.37
N GLU A 477 -34.48 -5.41 -9.99
CA GLU A 477 -35.53 -5.78 -10.96
C GLU A 477 -36.04 -4.55 -11.73
N ARG A 478 -36.24 -3.44 -11.03
CA ARG A 478 -36.62 -2.16 -11.65
C ARG A 478 -35.52 -1.62 -12.57
N LEU A 479 -34.25 -1.85 -12.25
CA LEU A 479 -33.14 -1.52 -13.16
C LEU A 479 -33.20 -2.38 -14.42
N ILE A 480 -33.39 -3.70 -14.28
CA ILE A 480 -33.48 -4.65 -15.41
C ILE A 480 -34.62 -4.27 -16.37
N GLU A 481 -35.79 -3.87 -15.84
CA GLU A 481 -36.91 -3.39 -16.66
C GLU A 481 -36.54 -2.16 -17.51
N ARG A 482 -35.81 -1.21 -16.92
CA ARG A 482 -35.32 -0.02 -17.65
C ARG A 482 -34.26 -0.38 -18.70
N LEU A 483 -33.38 -1.33 -18.38
CA LEU A 483 -32.36 -1.81 -19.32
C LEU A 483 -33.01 -2.44 -20.55
N ARG A 484 -34.14 -3.13 -20.41
CA ARG A 484 -34.87 -3.72 -21.55
C ARG A 484 -35.18 -2.68 -22.64
N VAL A 485 -35.62 -1.48 -22.25
CA VAL A 485 -35.90 -0.37 -23.18
C VAL A 485 -34.60 0.11 -23.83
N GLN A 486 -33.56 0.37 -23.03
CA GLN A 486 -32.28 0.86 -23.54
C GLN A 486 -31.63 -0.13 -24.52
N LEU A 487 -31.68 -1.43 -24.23
CA LEU A 487 -31.16 -2.47 -25.12
C LEU A 487 -31.91 -2.52 -26.46
N SER A 488 -33.23 -2.28 -26.46
CA SER A 488 -34.03 -2.19 -27.70
C SER A 488 -33.66 -0.98 -28.56
N GLU A 489 -33.15 0.09 -27.95
CA GLU A 489 -32.63 1.28 -28.63
C GLU A 489 -31.17 1.10 -29.10
N GLY A 490 -30.61 -0.11 -28.94
CA GLY A 490 -29.25 -0.45 -29.38
C GLY A 490 -28.14 -0.14 -28.37
N ALA A 491 -28.48 0.11 -27.10
CA ALA A 491 -27.48 0.20 -26.04
C ALA A 491 -26.78 -1.15 -25.82
N GLN A 492 -25.58 -1.09 -25.25
CA GLN A 492 -24.88 -2.25 -24.71
C GLN A 492 -24.50 -2.02 -23.26
N VAL A 493 -24.57 -3.09 -22.45
CA VAL A 493 -24.45 -3.03 -21.00
C VAL A 493 -23.26 -3.87 -20.53
N TYR A 494 -22.38 -3.26 -19.75
CA TYR A 494 -21.45 -3.99 -18.89
C TYR A 494 -22.11 -4.28 -17.55
N TRP A 495 -22.01 -5.53 -17.10
CA TRP A 495 -22.56 -5.97 -15.83
C TRP A 495 -21.47 -6.67 -15.01
N VAL A 496 -21.02 -6.02 -13.92
CA VAL A 496 -19.88 -6.45 -13.11
C VAL A 496 -20.35 -7.08 -11.81
N CYS A 497 -19.93 -8.33 -11.57
CA CYS A 497 -20.15 -9.05 -10.32
C CYS A 497 -18.85 -9.10 -9.50
N PRO A 498 -18.84 -8.66 -8.23
CA PRO A 498 -17.65 -8.69 -7.38
C PRO A 498 -17.24 -10.08 -6.91
N LEU A 499 -15.98 -10.16 -6.47
CA LEU A 499 -15.42 -11.31 -5.77
C LEU A 499 -16.02 -11.41 -4.35
N ILE A 500 -16.32 -12.63 -3.90
CA ILE A 500 -16.65 -12.93 -2.51
C ILE A 500 -15.41 -13.57 -1.89
N GLU A 501 -14.95 -13.10 -0.73
CA GLU A 501 -13.71 -13.55 -0.05
C GLU A 501 -13.73 -15.03 0.43
N SER A 502 -14.69 -15.85 -0.01
CA SER A 502 -14.79 -17.27 0.33
C SER A 502 -14.68 -18.15 -0.92
N SER A 503 -13.43 -18.42 -1.34
CA SER A 503 -12.99 -19.38 -2.37
C SER A 503 -13.24 -19.02 -3.84
N GLU A 504 -12.26 -19.36 -4.70
CA GLU A 504 -12.34 -19.25 -6.17
C GLU A 504 -13.55 -19.98 -6.78
N LYS A 505 -14.08 -21.00 -6.09
CA LYS A 505 -15.28 -21.74 -6.51
C LYS A 505 -16.57 -20.93 -6.35
N SER A 506 -16.62 -19.97 -5.42
CA SER A 506 -17.77 -19.09 -5.23
C SER A 506 -17.81 -17.94 -6.25
N GLU A 507 -16.69 -17.64 -6.91
CA GLU A 507 -16.56 -16.54 -7.88
C GLU A 507 -17.27 -16.82 -9.19
N LEU A 508 -17.08 -18.04 -9.71
CA LEU A 508 -17.71 -18.52 -10.94
C LEU A 508 -19.23 -18.58 -10.78
N ALA A 509 -19.68 -19.10 -9.63
CA ALA A 509 -21.10 -19.30 -9.35
C ALA A 509 -21.91 -18.00 -9.43
N ALA A 510 -21.42 -16.88 -8.90
CA ALA A 510 -22.17 -15.62 -8.89
C ALA A 510 -22.30 -15.00 -10.30
N ALA A 511 -21.23 -15.03 -11.10
CA ALA A 511 -21.26 -14.52 -12.47
C ALA A 511 -22.07 -15.44 -13.41
N GLU A 512 -21.98 -16.77 -13.23
CA GLU A 512 -22.77 -17.77 -13.96
C GLU A 512 -24.25 -17.69 -13.61
N GLU A 513 -24.60 -17.55 -12.33
CA GLU A 513 -25.99 -17.38 -11.90
C GLU A 513 -26.60 -16.09 -12.49
N ARG A 514 -25.84 -14.98 -12.43
CA ARG A 514 -26.28 -13.72 -13.05
C ARG A 514 -26.41 -13.85 -14.56
N HIS A 515 -25.47 -14.52 -15.22
CA HIS A 515 -25.53 -14.79 -16.66
C HIS A 515 -26.77 -15.61 -17.02
N ALA A 516 -27.07 -16.67 -16.27
CA ALA A 516 -28.25 -17.50 -16.47
C ALA A 516 -29.54 -16.69 -16.28
N HIS A 517 -29.62 -15.89 -15.21
CA HIS A 517 -30.78 -15.03 -14.94
C HIS A 517 -31.01 -14.00 -16.05
N LEU A 518 -29.97 -13.24 -16.43
CA LEU A 518 -30.10 -12.24 -17.49
C LEU A 518 -30.34 -12.88 -18.86
N SER A 519 -29.82 -14.09 -19.12
CA SER A 519 -30.09 -14.85 -20.35
C SER A 519 -31.54 -15.29 -20.46
N GLN A 520 -32.20 -15.62 -19.35
CA GLN A 520 -33.64 -15.91 -19.33
C GLN A 520 -34.47 -14.67 -19.69
N ILE A 521 -34.00 -13.48 -19.31
CA ILE A 521 -34.72 -12.22 -19.49
C ILE A 521 -34.49 -11.59 -20.87
N PHE A 522 -33.24 -11.56 -21.33
CA PHE A 522 -32.82 -10.88 -22.56
C PHE A 522 -32.53 -11.83 -23.73
N GLY A 523 -32.51 -13.15 -23.47
CA GLY A 523 -32.21 -14.19 -24.44
C GLY A 523 -30.74 -14.63 -24.41
N VAL A 524 -30.51 -15.94 -24.55
CA VAL A 524 -29.18 -16.58 -24.47
C VAL A 524 -28.17 -16.00 -25.46
N ASN A 525 -28.63 -15.58 -26.65
CA ASN A 525 -27.76 -15.03 -27.69
C ASN A 525 -27.41 -13.55 -27.47
N ALA A 526 -28.04 -12.87 -26.51
CA ALA A 526 -27.82 -11.46 -26.23
C ALA A 526 -26.88 -11.22 -25.03
N VAL A 527 -26.62 -12.23 -24.21
CA VAL A 527 -25.86 -12.11 -22.96
C VAL A 527 -24.59 -12.96 -23.00
N GLY A 528 -23.44 -12.30 -22.92
CA GLY A 528 -22.13 -12.94 -22.80
C GLY A 528 -21.67 -13.08 -21.35
N LEU A 529 -20.79 -14.05 -21.11
CA LEU A 529 -20.10 -14.26 -19.83
C LEU A 529 -18.60 -14.11 -20.02
N LEU A 530 -17.94 -13.40 -19.11
CA LEU A 530 -16.49 -13.25 -19.10
C LEU A 530 -15.92 -13.37 -17.67
N HIS A 531 -15.10 -14.40 -17.44
CA HIS A 531 -14.40 -14.58 -16.16
C HIS A 531 -12.98 -15.14 -16.33
N GLY A 532 -12.19 -15.06 -15.24
CA GLY A 532 -10.76 -15.37 -15.26
C GLY A 532 -10.43 -16.80 -15.67
N ALA A 533 -11.25 -17.77 -15.23
CA ALA A 533 -11.07 -19.18 -15.55
C ALA A 533 -11.39 -19.57 -17.00
N MET A 534 -11.93 -18.66 -17.83
CA MET A 534 -12.19 -18.98 -19.24
C MET A 534 -10.87 -19.10 -20.02
N PRO A 535 -10.78 -20.02 -21.00
CA PRO A 535 -9.67 -20.06 -21.94
C PRO A 535 -9.54 -18.73 -22.70
N ASP A 536 -8.32 -18.25 -22.94
CA ASP A 536 -8.08 -16.94 -23.57
C ASP A 536 -8.75 -16.82 -24.94
N LYS A 537 -8.77 -17.90 -25.73
CA LYS A 537 -9.49 -17.95 -27.02
C LYS A 537 -11.00 -17.69 -26.87
N ALA A 538 -11.60 -18.16 -25.79
CA ALA A 538 -13.03 -17.96 -25.52
C ALA A 538 -13.31 -16.54 -25.01
N LYS A 539 -12.42 -15.96 -24.20
CA LYS A 539 -12.48 -14.55 -23.79
C LYS A 539 -12.42 -13.63 -25.01
N ASP A 540 -11.45 -13.85 -25.90
CA ASP A 540 -11.29 -13.07 -27.13
C ASP A 540 -12.54 -13.15 -28.03
N ALA A 541 -13.09 -14.35 -28.22
CA ALA A 541 -14.30 -14.54 -29.03
C ALA A 541 -15.51 -13.82 -28.44
N THR A 542 -15.70 -13.90 -27.11
CA THR A 542 -16.79 -13.21 -26.41
C THR A 542 -16.64 -11.70 -26.50
N MET A 543 -15.43 -11.18 -26.31
CA MET A 543 -15.14 -9.76 -26.44
C MET A 543 -15.33 -9.25 -27.86
N ALA A 544 -14.92 -10.01 -28.88
CA ALA A 544 -15.15 -9.67 -30.27
C ALA A 544 -16.65 -9.62 -30.60
N ALA A 545 -17.43 -10.59 -30.10
CA ALA A 545 -18.88 -10.61 -30.28
C ALA A 545 -19.59 -9.44 -29.58
N PHE A 546 -19.12 -9.05 -28.39
CA PHE A 546 -19.62 -7.87 -27.69
C PHE A 546 -19.23 -6.57 -28.42
N ALA A 547 -17.97 -6.42 -28.85
CA ALA A 547 -17.53 -5.25 -29.61
C ALA A 547 -18.27 -5.09 -30.96
N ALA A 548 -18.60 -6.20 -31.62
CA ALA A 548 -19.39 -6.22 -32.86
C ALA A 548 -20.89 -5.95 -32.64
N GLY A 549 -21.35 -5.81 -31.40
CA GLY A 549 -22.76 -5.57 -31.08
C GLY A 549 -23.67 -6.79 -31.18
N VAL A 550 -23.11 -7.99 -31.36
CA VAL A 550 -23.85 -9.27 -31.35
C VAL A 550 -24.38 -9.54 -29.95
N LEU A 551 -23.50 -9.42 -28.95
CA LEU A 551 -23.89 -9.47 -27.53
C LEU A 551 -24.29 -8.08 -27.06
N LYS A 552 -25.43 -7.98 -26.38
CA LYS A 552 -25.98 -6.72 -25.85
C LYS A 552 -25.62 -6.50 -24.39
N VAL A 553 -25.45 -7.58 -23.62
CA VAL A 553 -25.05 -7.54 -22.21
C VAL A 553 -23.80 -8.39 -22.04
N LEU A 554 -22.78 -7.86 -21.36
CA LEU A 554 -21.61 -8.63 -20.95
C LEU A 554 -21.57 -8.72 -19.43
N VAL A 555 -21.84 -9.92 -18.91
CA VAL A 555 -21.67 -10.25 -17.50
C VAL A 555 -20.22 -10.64 -17.27
N ALA A 556 -19.57 -9.99 -16.31
CA ALA A 556 -18.20 -10.35 -15.99
C ALA A 556 -17.83 -10.17 -14.53
N THR A 557 -16.75 -10.83 -14.16
CA THR A 557 -16.01 -10.55 -12.93
C THR A 557 -15.06 -9.36 -13.15
N THR A 558 -14.21 -9.06 -12.17
CA THR A 558 -13.21 -7.97 -12.19
C THR A 558 -12.20 -8.04 -13.36
N VAL A 559 -12.28 -9.06 -14.21
CA VAL A 559 -11.48 -9.25 -15.42
C VAL A 559 -11.77 -8.22 -16.53
N ILE A 560 -12.88 -7.45 -16.48
CA ILE A 560 -13.12 -6.30 -17.38
C ILE A 560 -12.04 -5.20 -17.25
N GLU A 561 -11.20 -5.24 -16.21
CA GLU A 561 -9.99 -4.41 -16.14
C GLU A 561 -9.14 -4.48 -17.44
N VAL A 562 -9.21 -5.56 -18.23
CA VAL A 562 -8.46 -5.70 -19.48
C VAL A 562 -9.14 -5.01 -20.67
N GLY A 563 -8.99 -3.68 -20.70
CA GLY A 563 -8.54 -2.96 -21.89
C GLY A 563 -9.50 -2.66 -23.04
N VAL A 564 -10.51 -3.50 -23.33
CA VAL A 564 -11.27 -3.34 -24.59
C VAL A 564 -12.21 -2.13 -24.55
N ASP A 565 -12.10 -1.29 -25.56
CA ASP A 565 -12.98 -0.14 -25.80
C ASP A 565 -14.15 -0.56 -26.71
N VAL A 566 -15.38 -0.44 -26.21
CA VAL A 566 -16.60 -0.66 -27.00
C VAL A 566 -17.40 0.64 -27.05
N PRO A 567 -17.29 1.44 -28.12
CA PRO A 567 -17.91 2.77 -28.21
C PRO A 567 -19.43 2.78 -28.02
N ASN A 568 -20.10 1.68 -28.36
CA ASN A 568 -21.55 1.50 -28.25
C ASN A 568 -22.00 1.09 -26.83
N ALA A 569 -21.09 0.72 -25.93
CA ALA A 569 -21.40 0.41 -24.55
C ALA A 569 -21.54 1.71 -23.73
N ASN A 570 -22.78 2.06 -23.39
CA ASN A 570 -23.11 3.29 -22.68
C ASN A 570 -23.65 3.04 -21.27
N ILE A 571 -23.82 1.79 -20.82
CA ILE A 571 -24.33 1.49 -19.49
C ILE A 571 -23.37 0.55 -18.73
N MET A 572 -23.00 0.95 -17.52
CA MET A 572 -22.20 0.16 -16.58
C MET A 572 -23.03 -0.14 -15.34
N VAL A 573 -23.18 -1.42 -14.99
CA VAL A 573 -23.86 -1.88 -13.77
C VAL A 573 -22.83 -2.61 -12.91
N ILE A 574 -22.67 -2.21 -11.66
CA ILE A 574 -21.71 -2.81 -10.72
C ILE A 574 -22.49 -3.32 -9.51
N GLU A 575 -22.51 -4.63 -9.31
CA GLU A 575 -23.06 -5.26 -8.11
C GLU A 575 -22.12 -5.09 -6.91
N HIS A 576 -22.70 -5.06 -5.70
CA HIS A 576 -22.00 -4.82 -4.42
C HIS A 576 -20.85 -3.81 -4.50
N ALA A 577 -21.15 -2.62 -5.04
CA ALA A 577 -20.20 -1.53 -5.23
C ALA A 577 -19.47 -1.14 -3.92
N GLU A 578 -20.08 -1.37 -2.75
CA GLU A 578 -19.47 -1.11 -1.44
C GLU A 578 -18.17 -1.90 -1.19
N ARG A 579 -17.98 -3.02 -1.90
CA ARG A 579 -16.81 -3.90 -1.77
C ARG A 579 -15.62 -3.45 -2.61
N PHE A 580 -15.83 -2.59 -3.59
CA PHE A 580 -14.78 -2.12 -4.48
C PHE A 580 -14.05 -0.91 -3.91
N GLY A 581 -12.75 -0.83 -4.18
CA GLY A 581 -11.99 0.40 -3.96
C GLY A 581 -12.44 1.52 -4.91
N LEU A 582 -12.27 2.78 -4.52
CA LEU A 582 -12.65 3.93 -5.35
C LEU A 582 -11.95 3.92 -6.71
N ALA A 583 -10.66 3.58 -6.73
CA ALA A 583 -9.90 3.47 -7.97
C ALA A 583 -10.49 2.43 -8.95
N GLN A 584 -10.95 1.28 -8.44
CA GLN A 584 -11.56 0.22 -9.26
C GLN A 584 -12.92 0.68 -9.80
N LEU A 585 -13.76 1.30 -8.97
CA LEU A 585 -15.04 1.87 -9.40
C LEU A 585 -14.84 2.92 -10.49
N HIS A 586 -13.83 3.78 -10.37
CA HIS A 586 -13.48 4.78 -11.36
C HIS A 586 -13.01 4.17 -12.69
N GLN A 587 -12.16 3.13 -12.65
CA GLN A 587 -11.73 2.41 -13.85
C GLN A 587 -12.92 1.76 -14.57
N LEU A 588 -13.81 1.08 -13.82
CA LEU A 588 -15.01 0.46 -14.36
C LEU A 588 -15.95 1.50 -14.98
N ARG A 589 -16.22 2.61 -14.28
CA ARG A 589 -17.00 3.73 -14.83
C ARG A 589 -16.39 4.26 -16.13
N GLY A 590 -15.06 4.36 -16.21
CA GLY A 590 -14.34 4.85 -17.39
C GLY A 590 -14.44 3.94 -18.64
N ARG A 591 -14.99 2.72 -18.51
CA ARG A 591 -15.26 1.81 -19.64
C ARG A 591 -16.46 2.22 -20.48
N VAL A 592 -17.32 3.09 -19.98
CA VAL A 592 -18.46 3.68 -20.72
C VAL A 592 -18.22 5.16 -21.02
N GLY A 593 -19.10 5.79 -21.82
CA GLY A 593 -18.99 7.22 -22.13
C GLY A 593 -17.97 7.55 -23.22
N ARG A 594 -17.76 6.65 -24.18
CA ARG A 594 -16.85 6.86 -25.33
C ARG A 594 -17.57 7.16 -26.64
N GLY A 595 -18.86 6.85 -26.74
CA GLY A 595 -19.72 7.25 -27.85
C GLY A 595 -20.39 8.62 -27.65
N THR A 596 -21.28 8.98 -28.58
CA THR A 596 -22.06 10.24 -28.54
C THR A 596 -23.33 10.16 -27.68
N ARG A 597 -23.72 8.93 -27.29
CA ARG A 597 -24.87 8.65 -26.43
C ARG A 597 -24.56 9.03 -24.98
N GLU A 598 -25.61 9.44 -24.26
CA GLU A 598 -25.51 9.60 -22.81
C GLU A 598 -25.19 8.26 -22.16
N SER A 599 -24.30 8.30 -21.17
CA SER A 599 -23.79 7.10 -20.51
C SER A 599 -24.12 7.09 -19.03
N PHE A 600 -24.35 5.90 -18.51
CA PHE A 600 -24.88 5.68 -17.17
C PHE A 600 -24.00 4.69 -16.40
N CYS A 601 -23.74 4.98 -15.12
CA CYS A 601 -23.06 4.08 -14.20
C CYS A 601 -23.93 3.83 -12.97
N MET A 602 -24.41 2.60 -12.80
CA MET A 602 -25.29 2.18 -11.72
C MET A 602 -24.49 1.36 -10.71
N LEU A 603 -24.35 1.90 -9.50
CA LEU A 603 -23.63 1.31 -8.38
C LEU A 603 -24.63 0.64 -7.44
N LEU A 604 -24.82 -0.68 -7.55
CA LEU A 604 -25.72 -1.43 -6.69
C LEU A 604 -25.03 -1.73 -5.37
N HIS A 605 -25.68 -1.50 -4.24
CA HIS A 605 -25.10 -1.78 -2.92
C HIS A 605 -26.05 -2.50 -1.97
N LYS A 606 -25.49 -3.24 -1.01
CA LYS A 606 -26.27 -3.86 0.07
C LYS A 606 -26.36 -2.95 1.30
N ALA A 607 -27.57 -2.68 1.79
CA ALA A 607 -27.79 -1.91 3.02
C ALA A 607 -27.67 -2.81 4.28
N PRO A 608 -27.27 -2.27 5.46
CA PRO A 608 -26.80 -0.90 5.70
C PRO A 608 -25.33 -0.68 5.30
N LEU A 609 -25.01 0.52 4.83
CA LEU A 609 -23.62 0.92 4.48
C LEU A 609 -22.88 1.45 5.72
N GLY A 610 -21.66 0.96 5.94
CA GLY A 610 -20.71 1.60 6.86
C GLY A 610 -20.26 2.98 6.34
N ASP A 611 -19.78 3.84 7.24
CA ASP A 611 -19.48 5.24 6.92
C ASP A 611 -18.45 5.40 5.79
N ALA A 612 -17.39 4.59 5.81
CA ALA A 612 -16.37 4.61 4.75
C ALA A 612 -16.94 4.16 3.39
N ALA A 613 -17.82 3.16 3.36
CA ALA A 613 -18.45 2.71 2.11
C ALA A 613 -19.42 3.76 1.56
N ARG A 614 -20.17 4.44 2.43
CA ARG A 614 -21.06 5.54 2.06
C ARG A 614 -20.29 6.70 1.42
N GLN A 615 -19.21 7.14 2.06
CA GLN A 615 -18.36 8.22 1.55
C GLN A 615 -17.73 7.87 0.19
N ARG A 616 -17.35 6.59 -0.03
CA ARG A 616 -16.84 6.13 -1.34
C ARG A 616 -17.90 6.23 -2.44
N LEU A 617 -19.11 5.72 -2.20
CA LEU A 617 -20.17 5.74 -3.22
C LEU A 617 -20.64 7.16 -3.53
N GLU A 618 -20.74 8.02 -2.52
CA GLU A 618 -21.06 9.44 -2.68
C GLU A 618 -20.00 10.19 -3.50
N MET A 619 -18.72 9.89 -3.27
CA MET A 619 -17.63 10.46 -4.06
C MET A 619 -17.74 10.09 -5.56
N MET A 620 -18.14 8.85 -5.86
CA MET A 620 -18.36 8.40 -7.24
C MET A 620 -19.56 9.09 -7.92
N GLU A 621 -20.60 9.49 -7.16
CA GLU A 621 -21.72 10.25 -7.71
C GLU A 621 -21.39 11.72 -7.96
N THR A 622 -20.59 12.33 -7.08
CA THR A 622 -20.38 13.79 -7.06
C THR A 622 -19.27 14.24 -7.99
N THR A 623 -18.30 13.39 -8.33
CA THR A 623 -17.20 13.79 -9.21
C THR A 623 -16.80 12.72 -10.23
N GLU A 624 -16.40 13.20 -11.41
CA GLU A 624 -15.74 12.41 -12.43
C GLU A 624 -14.22 12.58 -12.45
N ASP A 625 -13.69 13.48 -11.61
CA ASP A 625 -12.28 13.80 -11.59
C ASP A 625 -11.51 12.67 -10.90
N GLY A 626 -10.81 11.86 -11.70
CA GLY A 626 -10.01 10.76 -11.21
C GLY A 626 -8.92 11.19 -10.21
N PHE A 627 -8.43 12.44 -10.26
CA PHE A 627 -7.45 12.93 -9.29
C PHE A 627 -8.08 13.14 -7.91
N LYS A 628 -9.25 13.77 -7.86
CA LYS A 628 -10.00 13.94 -6.60
C LYS A 628 -10.42 12.60 -6.00
N ILE A 629 -10.84 11.66 -6.85
CA ILE A 629 -11.20 10.30 -6.42
C ILE A 629 -10.00 9.60 -5.79
N ALA A 630 -8.82 9.72 -6.39
CA ALA A 630 -7.60 9.11 -5.88
C ALA A 630 -7.14 9.71 -4.54
N GLU A 631 -7.24 11.03 -4.39
CA GLU A 631 -6.95 11.71 -3.12
C GLU A 631 -7.92 11.25 -2.02
N LYS A 632 -9.22 11.17 -2.32
CA LYS A 632 -10.21 10.67 -1.37
C LYS A 632 -10.02 9.19 -1.04
N ASP A 633 -9.62 8.36 -2.00
CA ASP A 633 -9.29 6.95 -1.76
C ASP A 633 -8.13 6.80 -0.78
N LEU A 634 -7.10 7.65 -0.90
CA LEU A 634 -5.98 7.67 0.05
C LEU A 634 -6.43 8.12 1.45
N GLU A 635 -7.24 9.17 1.54
CA GLU A 635 -7.77 9.67 2.81
C GLU A 635 -8.63 8.61 3.53
N LEU A 636 -9.53 7.95 2.79
CA LEU A 636 -10.47 6.95 3.33
C LEU A 636 -9.79 5.65 3.75
N ARG A 637 -8.63 5.32 3.18
CA ARG A 637 -7.79 4.20 3.61
C ARG A 637 -6.99 4.51 4.89
N GLY A 638 -7.00 5.77 5.33
CA GLY A 638 -6.25 6.26 6.48
C GLY A 638 -4.79 6.51 6.12
N GLY A 639 -4.26 7.66 6.57
CA GLY A 639 -2.88 8.10 6.31
C GLY A 639 -1.75 7.12 6.70
N GLY A 640 -2.08 6.00 7.37
CA GLY A 640 -1.15 4.90 7.65
C GLY A 640 -0.80 4.02 6.43
N GLU A 641 -1.62 4.00 5.37
CA GLU A 641 -1.36 3.25 4.12
C GLU A 641 -0.66 4.09 3.03
N VAL A 642 -0.16 5.29 3.35
CA VAL A 642 0.50 6.21 2.40
C VAL A 642 1.73 5.61 1.67
N LEU A 643 2.27 4.50 2.19
CA LEU A 643 3.38 3.73 1.61
C LEU A 643 2.96 2.45 0.84
N GLY A 644 1.66 2.15 0.74
CA GLY A 644 1.18 1.01 -0.05
C GLY A 644 1.72 -0.36 0.41
N ALA A 645 2.10 -0.52 1.68
CA ALA A 645 2.84 -1.66 2.20
C ALA A 645 2.29 -3.06 1.82
N ARG A 646 0.97 -3.19 1.66
CA ARG A 646 0.32 -4.46 1.27
C ARG A 646 0.39 -4.78 -0.23
N GLN A 647 0.60 -3.78 -1.09
CA GLN A 647 0.71 -3.95 -2.55
C GLN A 647 2.11 -3.63 -3.09
N SER A 648 2.91 -2.85 -2.36
CA SER A 648 4.27 -2.39 -2.72
C SER A 648 5.38 -3.31 -2.25
N GLY A 649 5.11 -4.19 -1.29
CA GLY A 649 6.16 -4.94 -0.59
C GLY A 649 7.06 -4.07 0.30
N MET A 650 6.72 -2.79 0.54
CA MET A 650 7.38 -1.99 1.59
C MET A 650 6.76 -2.26 2.97
N PRO A 651 7.48 -2.06 4.08
CA PRO A 651 6.94 -2.26 5.42
C PRO A 651 5.85 -1.22 5.74
N GLU A 652 4.77 -1.64 6.43
CA GLU A 652 3.84 -0.71 7.09
C GLU A 652 4.62 0.17 8.09
N PHE A 653 4.24 1.45 8.26
CA PHE A 653 4.81 2.30 9.30
C PHE A 653 4.68 1.62 10.68
N ARG A 654 5.78 1.57 11.42
CA ARG A 654 5.87 0.90 12.72
C ARG A 654 5.43 1.83 13.85
N VAL A 655 5.76 3.12 13.75
CA VAL A 655 5.56 4.11 14.81
C VAL A 655 4.81 5.35 14.31
N ALA A 656 4.94 5.70 13.02
CA ALA A 656 4.43 6.95 12.44
C ALA A 656 2.90 7.06 12.29
N ALA A 657 2.12 6.10 12.79
CA ALA A 657 0.66 6.22 12.85
C ALA A 657 0.24 7.13 14.03
N VAL A 658 0.35 8.45 13.84
CA VAL A 658 0.18 9.45 14.90
C VAL A 658 -0.78 10.59 14.51
N PRO A 659 -1.37 11.30 15.50
CA PRO A 659 -1.97 12.61 15.25
C PRO A 659 -0.95 13.57 14.61
N ASN A 660 -1.42 14.47 13.74
CA ASN A 660 -0.60 15.45 13.00
C ASN A 660 0.45 14.83 12.04
N PHE A 661 0.20 13.60 11.58
CA PHE A 661 1.05 12.90 10.60
C PHE A 661 1.48 13.78 9.40
N GLU A 662 0.54 14.55 8.83
CA GLU A 662 0.82 15.39 7.65
C GLU A 662 1.84 16.49 7.93
N GLU A 663 1.78 17.11 9.12
CA GLU A 663 2.72 18.13 9.57
C GLU A 663 4.12 17.54 9.75
N LEU A 664 4.22 16.38 10.41
CA LEU A 664 5.49 15.69 10.61
C LEU A 664 6.11 15.24 9.28
N LEU A 665 5.29 14.72 8.37
CA LEU A 665 5.72 14.27 7.05
C LEU A 665 6.24 15.44 6.20
N ALA A 666 5.55 16.59 6.24
CA ALA A 666 6.00 17.80 5.56
C ALA A 666 7.36 18.28 6.10
N ALA A 667 7.50 18.35 7.44
CA ALA A 667 8.75 18.74 8.07
C ALA A 667 9.90 17.78 7.73
N ALA A 668 9.68 16.45 7.81
CA ALA A 668 10.66 15.44 7.48
C ALA A 668 11.10 15.50 6.00
N ARG A 669 10.17 15.84 5.10
CA ARG A 669 10.47 16.03 3.67
C ARG A 669 11.35 17.24 3.42
N ASP A 670 11.05 18.36 4.07
CA ASP A 670 11.83 19.59 3.92
C ASP A 670 13.22 19.44 4.52
N ASP A 671 13.34 18.76 5.67
CA ASP A 671 14.61 18.44 6.32
C ASP A 671 15.48 17.52 5.43
N ALA A 672 14.91 16.43 4.90
CA ALA A 672 15.63 15.54 3.97
C ALA A 672 16.14 16.28 2.72
N ARG A 673 15.37 17.23 2.19
CA ARG A 673 15.80 18.07 1.05
C ARG A 673 16.94 19.00 1.45
N LEU A 674 16.84 19.65 2.61
CA LEU A 674 17.86 20.56 3.12
C LEU A 674 19.19 19.82 3.31
N VAL A 675 19.15 18.68 4.02
CA VAL A 675 20.34 17.85 4.27
C VAL A 675 21.02 17.47 2.96
N LEU A 676 20.30 16.91 1.99
CA LEU A 676 20.93 16.46 0.74
C LEU A 676 21.37 17.60 -0.17
N SER A 677 20.83 18.81 -0.01
CA SER A 677 21.33 19.98 -0.73
C SER A 677 22.69 20.47 -0.21
N GLN A 678 22.95 20.27 1.08
CA GLN A 678 24.17 20.73 1.76
C GLN A 678 25.24 19.62 1.87
N ASP A 679 24.79 18.38 2.10
CA ASP A 679 25.62 17.19 2.28
C ASP A 679 25.04 16.02 1.46
N PRO A 680 25.20 16.04 0.12
CA PRO A 680 24.59 15.05 -0.76
C PRO A 680 25.11 13.63 -0.55
N HIS A 681 26.30 13.49 0.05
CA HIS A 681 26.93 12.22 0.34
C HIS A 681 26.79 11.78 1.80
N LEU A 682 26.14 12.57 2.67
CA LEU A 682 26.00 12.29 4.12
C LEU A 682 27.34 12.04 4.83
N THR A 683 28.29 12.95 4.63
CA THR A 683 29.67 12.87 5.17
C THR A 683 29.91 13.78 6.38
N SER A 684 29.03 14.75 6.63
CA SER A 684 29.07 15.57 7.84
C SER A 684 28.74 14.74 9.09
N ALA A 685 29.03 15.24 10.28
CA ALA A 685 28.67 14.58 11.53
C ALA A 685 27.16 14.25 11.62
N ARG A 686 26.30 15.17 11.16
CA ARG A 686 24.85 14.94 11.06
C ARG A 686 24.52 13.92 9.97
N GLY A 687 25.22 13.96 8.84
CA GLY A 687 25.10 12.98 7.76
C GLY A 687 25.42 11.55 8.22
N GLU A 688 26.48 11.36 8.99
CA GLU A 688 26.83 10.07 9.58
C GLU A 688 25.78 9.56 10.57
N ALA A 689 25.23 10.45 11.40
CA ALA A 689 24.10 10.13 12.28
C ALA A 689 22.85 9.72 11.48
N LEU A 690 22.54 10.42 10.39
CA LEU A 690 21.44 10.08 9.48
C LEU A 690 21.66 8.76 8.74
N ARG A 691 22.91 8.37 8.45
CA ARG A 691 23.20 7.03 7.94
C ARG A 691 22.84 5.96 8.98
N LEU A 692 23.11 6.18 10.26
CA LEU A 692 22.67 5.27 11.34
C LEU A 692 21.14 5.17 11.40
N LEU A 693 20.44 6.31 11.27
CA LEU A 693 18.98 6.34 11.19
C LEU A 693 18.45 5.47 10.04
N LEU A 694 19.03 5.59 8.84
CA LEU A 694 18.68 4.74 7.68
C LEU A 694 18.89 3.24 7.95
N TYR A 695 19.93 2.87 8.71
CA TYR A 695 20.13 1.49 9.13
C TYR A 695 19.10 1.03 10.16
N LEU A 696 18.74 1.87 11.13
CA LEU A 696 17.78 1.55 12.18
C LEU A 696 16.37 1.26 11.62
N PHE A 697 15.96 2.01 10.61
CA PHE A 697 14.68 1.82 9.91
C PHE A 697 14.79 0.90 8.68
N GLU A 698 15.96 0.27 8.49
CA GLU A 698 16.17 -0.77 7.47
C GLU A 698 15.87 -0.29 6.03
N CYS A 699 16.26 0.95 5.72
CA CYS A 699 16.16 1.53 4.38
C CYS A 699 17.27 1.00 3.45
N ASP A 700 17.27 -0.32 3.22
CA ASP A 700 18.37 -1.07 2.60
C ASP A 700 18.77 -0.58 1.20
N GLU A 701 17.80 -0.10 0.42
CA GLU A 701 18.06 0.39 -0.93
C GLU A 701 18.85 1.70 -0.93
N ALA A 702 18.50 2.64 -0.05
CA ALA A 702 19.28 3.86 0.18
C ALA A 702 20.66 3.56 0.76
N VAL A 703 20.76 2.56 1.63
CA VAL A 703 22.02 2.08 2.20
C VAL A 703 22.99 1.55 1.14
N ARG A 704 22.49 0.95 0.06
CA ARG A 704 23.34 0.50 -1.05
C ARG A 704 23.90 1.68 -1.85
N LEU A 705 23.12 2.75 -2.01
CA LEU A 705 23.47 3.87 -2.88
C LEU A 705 24.66 4.69 -2.35
N PHE A 706 24.70 5.03 -1.06
CA PHE A 706 25.87 5.74 -0.51
C PHE A 706 27.07 4.83 -0.23
N ARG A 707 26.93 3.50 -0.32
CA ARG A 707 28.08 2.58 -0.30
C ARG A 707 28.76 2.43 -1.66
N ALA A 708 28.03 2.77 -2.72
CA ALA A 708 28.52 2.72 -4.09
C ALA A 708 29.15 4.06 -4.54
N ALA A 709 28.79 5.15 -3.87
CA ALA A 709 29.51 6.43 -3.89
C ALA A 709 30.72 6.35 -2.96
#